data_AF-A0A1J4VBY4-F1
#
_entry.id   AF-A0A1J4VBY4-F1
#
_cell.length_a   1.000
_cell.length_b   1.000
_cell.length_c   1.000
_cell.angle_alpha   90.00
_cell.angle_beta   90.00
_cell.angle_gamma   90.00
#
_symmetry.space_group_name_H-M   'P 1'
#
loop_
_entity.id
_entity.type
_entity.pdbx_description
1 polymer ?
#
loop_
_entity_poly.entity_id
_entity_poly.type
_entity_poly.pdbx_seq_one_letter_code
_entity_poly.pdbx_strand_id
1 'polypeptide(L)'
;MQDEKINELVEQYHKALPERIRIYFNQRCLPNEIINKFKIGWTGSTISIPIYNKDNQYTFFKFRRNPFLDSTEEAKYLFSKDGHAELYGWENVTNPKPILVICEGEFDRLVLESMGIPAVTSTAGAATFKDEWVVALREISNLYICFDRDDAGLTASRNLIERLPHAKFVSLSKLPQGKKDITDFFTTGNSVQDFNRLLKEAKTLDELDFCFNALGSDEVNFLHPSQDFCGNTAYFTIPFTEYTRDAKNPFKQLYYVVSSERKLLKLEDKAEFYNKYGKVIKELPFIKNPEPRWQAEAIKEFVFNGYTPTPYRVHAEIERIYYKYSEIKDSGWYLILPLWVIGTYLYHLFETYPYLAFEGLKNTGKSKTARLTTRMSFNGIFSVNASEATLYRDIENLRPTFGIDEAEILKDPEKSKSIRAILNAGHFKGACVLRQEKTPKGEFYTRKYSVYSPKLIANTKGLEDTLESRTIKIIMLRAKTEKGLLLDTETSENWNYIRHLCYTFSLCFFKEIREIYLTDPQVKIANNRFNDLWCPLLSIARFVFKNNQDKFKQIKDFALEQIGLSQDDSLDDRTSAFLKGLKDLTLNTDTASSSEQIKKAMQPYLEDEAFINITAKWIGWKMRSFGLNKDKHRINKGYLYHLFKKDVDDILIRYLESDYLHQEKTTLTTQTAPTTLV
;
A
#
# COMPACT_ATOMS: atom_id res chain seq x y z
N MET A 1 -39.94 52.09 8.41
CA MET A 1 -38.72 52.85 8.02
C MET A 1 -37.64 52.00 7.35
N GLN A 2 -37.01 50.99 7.98
CA GLN A 2 -35.97 50.19 7.30
C GLN A 2 -36.55 49.28 6.20
N ASP A 3 -37.70 48.65 6.45
CA ASP A 3 -38.38 47.78 5.48
C ASP A 3 -38.99 48.56 4.30
N GLU A 4 -39.52 49.77 4.53
CA GLU A 4 -40.01 50.63 3.44
C GLU A 4 -38.86 51.05 2.51
N LYS A 5 -37.69 51.36 3.08
CA LYS A 5 -36.52 51.79 2.31
C LYS A 5 -35.93 50.68 1.44
N ILE A 6 -35.91 49.42 1.90
CA ILE A 6 -35.44 48.31 1.07
C ILE A 6 -36.42 48.01 -0.06
N ASN A 7 -37.74 48.04 0.21
CA ASN A 7 -38.76 47.85 -0.81
C ASN A 7 -38.65 48.90 -1.94
N GLU A 8 -38.46 50.18 -1.58
CA GLU A 8 -38.23 51.25 -2.56
C GLU A 8 -36.98 51.00 -3.41
N LEU A 9 -35.87 50.57 -2.79
CA LEU A 9 -34.63 50.24 -3.48
C LEU A 9 -34.79 49.04 -4.43
N VAL A 10 -35.56 48.01 -4.02
CA VAL A 10 -35.87 46.85 -4.88
C VAL A 10 -36.56 47.33 -6.16
N GLU A 11 -37.61 48.16 -6.04
CA GLU A 11 -38.31 48.70 -7.21
C GLU A 11 -37.43 49.64 -8.04
N GLN A 12 -36.60 50.46 -7.39
CA GLN A 12 -35.66 51.35 -8.06
C GLN A 12 -34.65 50.56 -8.91
N TYR A 13 -33.98 49.57 -8.32
CA TYR A 13 -33.01 48.75 -9.03
C TYR A 13 -33.68 47.90 -10.12
N HIS A 14 -34.87 47.36 -9.85
CA HIS A 14 -35.60 46.58 -10.85
C HIS A 14 -35.96 47.43 -12.09
N LYS A 15 -36.46 48.66 -11.89
CA LYS A 15 -36.74 49.60 -12.99
C LYS A 15 -35.48 50.02 -13.74
N ALA A 16 -34.34 50.07 -13.06
CA ALA A 16 -33.06 50.43 -13.65
C ALA A 16 -32.40 49.29 -14.46
N LEU A 17 -32.98 48.08 -14.49
CA LEU A 17 -32.39 46.92 -15.18
C LEU A 17 -32.28 47.16 -16.70
N PRO A 18 -31.06 47.29 -17.26
CA PRO A 18 -30.88 47.60 -18.67
C PRO A 18 -31.32 46.45 -19.57
N GLU A 19 -31.81 46.78 -20.76
CA GLU A 19 -32.25 45.79 -21.76
C GLU A 19 -31.15 44.77 -22.11
N ARG A 20 -29.88 45.22 -22.23
CA ARG A 20 -28.74 44.32 -22.47
C ARG A 20 -28.58 43.23 -21.40
N ILE A 21 -28.93 43.52 -20.14
CA ILE A 21 -28.86 42.54 -19.03
C ILE A 21 -30.07 41.59 -19.10
N ARG A 22 -31.24 42.09 -19.51
CA ARG A 22 -32.41 41.24 -19.78
C ARG A 22 -32.12 40.24 -20.90
N ILE A 23 -31.55 40.70 -22.00
CA ILE A 23 -31.10 39.84 -23.12
C ILE A 23 -30.09 38.80 -22.63
N TYR A 24 -29.10 39.21 -21.82
CA TYR A 24 -28.12 38.29 -21.22
C TYR A 24 -28.80 37.17 -20.41
N PHE A 25 -29.83 37.50 -19.62
CA PHE A 25 -30.59 36.51 -18.86
C PHE A 25 -31.47 35.63 -19.73
N ASN A 26 -32.12 36.18 -20.75
CA ASN A 26 -32.96 35.40 -21.67
C ASN A 26 -32.13 34.37 -22.44
N GLN A 27 -30.90 34.72 -22.85
CA GLN A 27 -29.93 33.77 -23.43
C GLN A 27 -29.52 32.65 -22.46
N ARG A 28 -29.73 32.84 -21.16
CA ARG A 28 -29.47 31.87 -20.09
C ARG A 28 -30.75 31.22 -19.56
N CYS A 29 -31.78 31.13 -20.39
CA CYS A 29 -33.06 30.50 -20.08
C CYS A 29 -33.84 31.16 -18.92
N LEU A 30 -33.57 32.43 -18.62
CA LEU A 30 -34.30 33.17 -17.60
C LEU A 30 -35.21 34.22 -18.27
N PRO A 31 -36.54 33.97 -18.40
CA PRO A 31 -37.45 34.85 -19.11
C PRO A 31 -37.81 36.12 -18.30
N ASN A 32 -38.23 37.17 -19.01
CA ASN A 32 -38.60 38.46 -18.41
C ASN A 32 -39.69 38.35 -17.33
N GLU A 33 -40.61 37.39 -17.46
CA GLU A 33 -41.63 37.11 -16.45
C GLU A 33 -41.00 36.79 -15.08
N ILE A 34 -39.99 35.91 -15.06
CA ILE A 34 -39.30 35.51 -13.83
C ILE A 34 -38.41 36.64 -13.32
N ILE A 35 -37.72 37.34 -14.20
CA ILE A 35 -36.93 38.55 -13.85
C ILE A 35 -37.82 39.57 -13.14
N ASN A 36 -39.04 39.78 -13.63
CA ASN A 36 -40.00 40.71 -13.06
C ASN A 36 -40.61 40.19 -11.75
N LYS A 37 -40.96 38.89 -11.69
CA LYS A 37 -41.51 38.24 -10.50
C LYS A 37 -40.54 38.35 -9.32
N PHE A 38 -39.26 38.07 -9.53
CA PHE A 38 -38.23 38.09 -8.49
C PHE A 38 -37.46 39.41 -8.40
N LYS A 39 -37.93 40.46 -9.09
CA LYS A 39 -37.42 41.82 -9.00
C LYS A 39 -35.90 41.93 -9.18
N ILE A 40 -35.33 41.16 -10.10
CA ILE A 40 -33.91 41.26 -10.44
C ILE A 40 -33.64 42.66 -10.99
N GLY A 41 -32.59 43.31 -10.49
CA GLY A 41 -32.35 44.73 -10.73
C GLY A 41 -30.91 45.07 -11.07
N TRP A 42 -30.66 46.37 -11.19
CA TRP A 42 -29.37 46.94 -11.54
C TRP A 42 -29.05 48.14 -10.66
N THR A 43 -27.87 48.15 -10.04
CA THR A 43 -27.40 49.21 -9.14
C THR A 43 -26.77 50.39 -9.89
N GLY A 44 -26.56 50.27 -11.20
CA GLY A 44 -25.72 51.16 -12.00
C GLY A 44 -24.45 50.46 -12.49
N SER A 45 -23.91 49.52 -11.70
CA SER A 45 -22.68 48.78 -12.01
C SER A 45 -22.78 47.26 -11.80
N THR A 46 -23.73 46.78 -10.98
CA THR A 46 -23.89 45.36 -10.66
C THR A 46 -25.35 44.92 -10.73
N ILE A 47 -25.57 43.62 -10.92
CA ILE A 47 -26.90 43.02 -10.88
C ILE A 47 -27.29 42.85 -9.41
N SER A 48 -28.48 43.32 -9.03
CA SER A 48 -29.03 43.15 -7.68
C SER A 48 -30.02 42.00 -7.63
N ILE A 49 -29.82 41.09 -6.67
CA ILE A 49 -30.73 39.99 -6.34
C ILE A 49 -31.30 40.31 -4.94
N PRO A 50 -32.59 40.67 -4.84
CA PRO A 50 -33.21 40.91 -3.55
C PRO A 50 -33.43 39.59 -2.81
N ILE A 51 -32.96 39.51 -1.56
CA ILE A 51 -33.12 38.34 -0.70
C ILE A 51 -34.20 38.64 0.34
N TYR A 52 -35.07 37.67 0.57
CA TYR A 52 -36.16 37.76 1.52
C TYR A 52 -36.12 36.60 2.51
N ASN A 53 -36.63 36.84 3.72
CA ASN A 53 -36.67 35.87 4.80
C ASN A 53 -37.88 34.91 4.67
N LYS A 54 -38.03 34.03 5.66
CA LYS A 54 -39.15 33.08 5.77
C LYS A 54 -40.54 33.72 5.79
N ASP A 55 -40.63 34.99 6.20
CA ASP A 55 -41.87 35.77 6.31
C ASP A 55 -42.14 36.59 5.03
N ASN A 56 -41.39 36.31 3.96
CA ASN A 56 -41.49 36.94 2.64
C ASN A 56 -41.21 38.45 2.66
N GLN A 57 -40.37 38.91 3.59
CA GLN A 57 -39.92 40.29 3.70
C GLN A 57 -38.50 40.43 3.14
N TYR A 58 -38.26 41.40 2.26
CA TYR A 58 -36.91 41.68 1.77
C TYR A 58 -36.01 42.15 2.92
N THR A 59 -34.84 41.53 3.05
CA THR A 59 -33.90 41.79 4.15
C THR A 59 -32.61 42.42 3.68
N PHE A 60 -32.06 42.00 2.55
CA PHE A 60 -30.81 42.52 1.99
C PHE A 60 -30.67 42.19 0.50
N PHE A 61 -29.58 42.65 -0.12
CA PHE A 61 -29.26 42.31 -1.51
C PHE A 61 -28.02 41.42 -1.59
N LYS A 62 -28.03 40.51 -2.56
CA LYS A 62 -26.82 39.92 -3.11
C LYS A 62 -26.53 40.56 -4.46
N PHE A 63 -25.32 41.04 -4.65
CA PHE A 63 -24.86 41.66 -5.89
C PHE A 63 -24.03 40.68 -6.69
N ARG A 64 -24.31 40.60 -7.99
CA ARG A 64 -23.49 39.88 -8.96
C ARG A 64 -22.77 40.89 -9.85
N ARG A 65 -21.46 40.67 -10.03
CA ARG A 65 -20.62 41.49 -10.89
C ARG A 65 -21.20 41.59 -12.30
N ASN A 66 -21.03 42.75 -12.95
CA ASN A 66 -21.42 42.94 -14.34
C ASN A 66 -20.82 41.84 -15.23
N PRO A 67 -21.63 41.06 -15.96
CA PRO A 67 -21.12 39.99 -16.83
C PRO A 67 -20.31 40.50 -18.03
N PHE A 68 -20.35 41.81 -18.32
CA PHE A 68 -19.64 42.44 -19.43
C PHE A 68 -18.31 43.12 -19.02
N LEU A 69 -17.82 42.88 -17.79
CA LEU A 69 -16.52 43.37 -17.32
C LEU A 69 -15.53 42.19 -17.19
N ASP A 70 -14.36 42.32 -17.81
CA ASP A 70 -13.29 41.30 -17.82
C ASP A 70 -12.41 41.28 -16.56
N SER A 71 -12.61 42.23 -15.63
CA SER A 71 -11.79 42.29 -14.41
C SER A 71 -12.01 41.06 -13.51
N THR A 72 -10.92 40.40 -13.12
CA THR A 72 -10.91 39.26 -12.18
C THR A 72 -10.54 39.68 -10.74
N GLU A 73 -10.21 40.94 -10.50
CA GLU A 73 -9.76 41.44 -9.20
C GLU A 73 -10.90 41.59 -8.18
N GLU A 74 -12.14 41.84 -8.64
CA GLU A 74 -13.31 41.97 -7.78
C GLU A 74 -14.06 40.63 -7.62
N ALA A 75 -14.57 40.37 -6.40
CA ALA A 75 -15.35 39.17 -6.12
C ALA A 75 -16.57 39.04 -7.04
N LYS A 76 -16.84 37.81 -7.52
CA LYS A 76 -17.95 37.52 -8.45
C LYS A 76 -19.33 37.82 -7.85
N TYR A 77 -19.48 37.61 -6.55
CA TYR A 77 -20.67 37.89 -5.76
C TYR A 77 -20.30 38.62 -4.46
N LEU A 78 -21.16 39.55 -4.05
CA LEU A 78 -21.01 40.32 -2.81
C LEU A 78 -22.35 40.47 -2.11
N PHE A 79 -22.36 40.50 -0.79
CA PHE A 79 -23.53 40.88 -0.01
C PHE A 79 -23.59 42.40 0.15
N SER A 80 -24.79 42.99 0.27
CA SER A 80 -24.92 44.33 0.83
C SER A 80 -24.45 44.36 2.29
N LYS A 81 -24.23 45.55 2.85
CA LYS A 81 -23.64 45.74 4.20
C LYS A 81 -24.30 44.91 5.31
N ASP A 82 -25.62 44.71 5.25
CA ASP A 82 -26.40 43.94 6.24
C ASP A 82 -26.64 42.47 5.84
N GLY A 83 -25.97 42.02 4.77
CA GLY A 83 -26.21 40.71 4.20
C GLY A 83 -25.57 39.58 4.99
N HIS A 84 -26.24 38.44 4.97
CA HIS A 84 -25.87 37.23 5.70
C HIS A 84 -26.30 36.00 4.89
N ALA A 85 -25.88 34.82 5.33
CA ALA A 85 -26.33 33.57 4.73
C ALA A 85 -27.83 33.37 5.02
N GLU A 86 -28.63 33.13 3.97
CA GLU A 86 -30.08 32.94 4.01
C GLU A 86 -30.49 31.84 3.02
N LEU A 87 -31.62 31.17 3.27
CA LEU A 87 -32.22 30.22 2.32
C LEU A 87 -33.09 30.99 1.32
N TYR A 88 -32.61 31.12 0.09
CA TYR A 88 -33.38 31.76 -0.96
C TYR A 88 -34.41 30.78 -1.53
N GLY A 89 -35.69 31.11 -1.38
CA GLY A 89 -36.81 30.27 -1.81
C GLY A 89 -37.70 29.73 -0.69
N TRP A 90 -37.72 30.39 0.47
CA TRP A 90 -38.56 30.03 1.60
C TRP A 90 -40.03 29.78 1.25
N GLU A 91 -40.59 30.45 0.23
CA GLU A 91 -41.97 30.24 -0.20
C GLU A 91 -42.27 28.80 -0.66
N ASN A 92 -41.26 28.09 -1.15
CA ASN A 92 -41.38 26.68 -1.55
C ASN A 92 -41.22 25.71 -0.37
N VAL A 93 -40.75 26.20 0.78
CA VAL A 93 -40.61 25.43 2.03
C VAL A 93 -41.83 25.65 2.91
N THR A 94 -42.31 26.89 3.03
CA THR A 94 -43.49 27.24 3.82
C THR A 94 -44.79 26.78 3.17
N ASN A 95 -44.84 26.71 1.84
CA ASN A 95 -45.95 26.14 1.08
C ASN A 95 -45.44 24.98 0.18
N PRO A 96 -45.20 23.80 0.77
CA PRO A 96 -44.46 22.74 0.11
C PRO A 96 -45.19 22.21 -1.12
N LYS A 97 -44.44 22.15 -2.23
CA LYS A 97 -44.89 21.55 -3.49
C LYS A 97 -44.57 20.05 -3.51
N PRO A 98 -45.18 19.27 -4.42
CA PRO A 98 -44.97 17.83 -4.49
C PRO A 98 -43.51 17.41 -4.73
N ILE A 99 -42.67 18.30 -5.23
CA ILE A 99 -41.22 18.14 -5.39
C ILE A 99 -40.55 19.46 -4.97
N LEU A 100 -39.32 19.36 -4.46
CA LEU A 100 -38.46 20.52 -4.21
C LEU A 100 -37.01 20.19 -4.56
N VAL A 101 -36.33 21.09 -5.27
CA VAL A 101 -34.92 20.95 -5.66
C VAL A 101 -34.06 21.95 -4.90
N ILE A 102 -33.02 21.48 -4.24
CA ILE A 102 -31.94 22.29 -3.68
C ILE A 102 -30.86 22.42 -4.75
N CYS A 103 -30.56 23.65 -5.17
CA CYS A 103 -29.57 23.97 -6.19
C CYS A 103 -28.46 24.88 -5.66
N GLU A 104 -27.35 24.99 -6.39
CA GLU A 104 -26.13 25.63 -5.89
C GLU A 104 -26.19 27.15 -5.82
N GLY A 105 -26.84 27.81 -6.79
CA GLY A 105 -26.88 29.26 -6.89
C GLY A 105 -28.24 29.88 -7.17
N GLU A 106 -28.34 31.19 -6.98
CA GLU A 106 -29.61 31.93 -7.13
C GLU A 106 -30.16 31.88 -8.55
N PHE A 107 -29.30 31.93 -9.57
CA PHE A 107 -29.78 31.89 -10.95
C PHE A 107 -30.24 30.50 -11.38
N ASP A 108 -29.61 29.43 -10.89
CA ASP A 108 -30.08 28.05 -11.12
C ASP A 108 -31.46 27.85 -10.54
N ARG A 109 -31.70 28.38 -9.33
CA ARG A 109 -33.02 28.41 -8.72
C ARG A 109 -34.03 29.08 -9.63
N LEU A 110 -33.73 30.29 -10.12
CA LEU A 110 -34.66 31.03 -10.96
C LEU A 110 -34.91 30.38 -12.33
N VAL A 111 -33.90 29.71 -12.90
CA VAL A 111 -34.06 28.92 -14.12
C VAL A 111 -35.00 27.74 -13.85
N LEU A 112 -34.84 27.00 -12.75
CA LEU A 112 -35.78 25.93 -12.37
C LEU A 112 -37.22 26.45 -12.19
N GLU A 113 -37.38 27.59 -11.51
CA GLU A 113 -38.68 28.23 -11.33
C GLU A 113 -39.33 28.60 -12.68
N SER A 114 -38.53 29.06 -13.65
CA SER A 114 -39.01 29.34 -15.02
C SER A 114 -39.52 28.11 -15.76
N MET A 115 -39.02 26.93 -15.37
CA MET A 115 -39.39 25.64 -15.91
C MET A 115 -40.51 24.96 -15.12
N GLY A 116 -41.08 25.66 -14.11
CA GLY A 116 -42.13 25.12 -13.24
C GLY A 116 -41.63 24.11 -12.21
N ILE A 117 -40.33 24.08 -11.92
CA ILE A 117 -39.71 23.20 -10.93
C ILE A 117 -39.39 24.02 -9.67
N PRO A 118 -40.10 23.78 -8.54
CA PRO A 118 -39.88 24.50 -7.30
C PRO A 118 -38.45 24.29 -6.77
N ALA A 119 -37.74 25.38 -6.47
CA ALA A 119 -36.34 25.29 -6.06
C ALA A 119 -35.96 26.24 -4.92
N VAL A 120 -34.92 25.84 -4.18
CA VAL A 120 -34.25 26.63 -3.13
C VAL A 120 -32.74 26.60 -3.29
N THR A 121 -32.05 27.58 -2.69
CA THR A 121 -30.58 27.62 -2.65
C THR A 121 -30.08 28.37 -1.42
N SER A 122 -28.82 28.13 -1.03
CA SER A 122 -28.13 28.92 0.00
C SER A 122 -27.50 30.16 -0.62
N THR A 123 -27.76 31.34 -0.06
CA THR A 123 -27.12 32.57 -0.56
C THR A 123 -25.61 32.63 -0.29
N ALA A 124 -25.09 31.77 0.60
CA ALA A 124 -23.66 31.66 0.89
C ALA A 124 -22.93 30.57 0.08
N GLY A 125 -23.62 29.96 -0.90
CA GLY A 125 -23.09 28.89 -1.75
C GLY A 125 -23.17 27.50 -1.12
N ALA A 126 -22.83 26.48 -1.91
CA ALA A 126 -23.08 25.06 -1.59
C ALA A 126 -22.40 24.56 -0.30
N ALA A 127 -21.26 25.12 0.09
CA ALA A 127 -20.53 24.71 1.29
C ALA A 127 -21.17 25.16 2.61
N THR A 128 -22.05 26.18 2.57
CA THR A 128 -22.65 26.76 3.77
C THR A 128 -24.16 26.52 3.77
N PHE A 129 -24.61 25.55 4.57
CA PHE A 129 -26.03 25.22 4.72
C PHE A 129 -26.38 25.12 6.21
N LYS A 130 -27.17 26.06 6.75
CA LYS A 130 -27.43 26.15 8.20
C LYS A 130 -28.34 25.02 8.71
N ASP A 131 -28.17 24.64 9.98
CA ASP A 131 -28.97 23.59 10.63
C ASP A 131 -30.47 23.95 10.68
N GLU A 132 -30.80 25.22 10.87
CA GLU A 132 -32.19 25.70 10.88
C GLU A 132 -32.91 25.42 9.55
N TRP A 133 -32.20 25.50 8.43
CA TRP A 133 -32.75 25.19 7.10
C TRP A 133 -32.90 23.69 6.89
N VAL A 134 -31.93 22.90 7.37
CA VAL A 134 -32.02 21.43 7.35
C VAL A 134 -33.26 20.98 8.12
N VAL A 135 -33.51 21.54 9.31
CA VAL A 135 -34.70 21.24 10.10
C VAL A 135 -35.97 21.56 9.34
N ALA A 136 -36.06 22.73 8.69
CA ALA A 136 -37.24 23.10 7.90
C ALA A 136 -37.47 22.20 6.68
N LEU A 137 -36.40 21.71 6.05
CA LEU A 137 -36.49 20.87 4.85
C LEU A 137 -36.80 19.40 5.14
N ARG A 138 -36.65 18.93 6.39
CA ARG A 138 -36.91 17.52 6.75
C ARG A 138 -38.35 17.06 6.52
N GLU A 139 -39.31 17.98 6.56
CA GLU A 139 -40.72 17.68 6.36
C GLU A 139 -41.08 17.52 4.86
N ILE A 140 -40.15 17.82 3.95
CA ILE A 140 -40.38 17.74 2.50
C ILE A 140 -40.07 16.33 2.01
N SER A 141 -41.10 15.54 1.67
CA SER A 141 -40.92 14.13 1.33
C SER A 141 -40.16 13.88 0.02
N ASN A 142 -40.37 14.72 -1.01
CA ASN A 142 -39.73 14.57 -2.33
C ASN A 142 -38.69 15.67 -2.55
N LEU A 143 -37.58 15.54 -1.82
CA LEU A 143 -36.48 16.49 -1.84
C LEU A 143 -35.34 16.00 -2.73
N TYR A 144 -34.82 16.88 -3.57
CA TYR A 144 -33.73 16.58 -4.50
C TYR A 144 -32.58 17.56 -4.32
N ILE A 145 -31.34 17.11 -4.49
CA ILE A 145 -30.13 17.95 -4.41
C ILE A 145 -29.42 17.88 -5.76
N CYS A 146 -29.21 19.04 -6.38
CA CYS A 146 -28.62 19.19 -7.71
C CYS A 146 -27.62 20.36 -7.69
N PHE A 147 -26.37 20.10 -7.33
CA PHE A 147 -25.28 21.08 -7.34
C PHE A 147 -24.42 20.97 -8.59
N ASP A 148 -23.45 21.87 -8.74
CA ASP A 148 -22.56 21.92 -9.88
C ASP A 148 -21.79 20.60 -10.04
N ARG A 149 -21.51 20.26 -11.30
CA ARG A 149 -20.68 19.11 -11.66
C ARG A 149 -19.19 19.44 -11.51
N ASP A 150 -18.77 19.83 -10.32
CA ASP A 150 -17.37 19.97 -9.92
C ASP A 150 -17.13 19.35 -8.53
N ASP A 151 -15.87 19.27 -8.12
CA ASP A 151 -15.49 18.59 -6.86
C ASP A 151 -16.13 19.26 -5.63
N ALA A 152 -16.34 20.59 -5.69
CA ALA A 152 -16.97 21.34 -4.61
C ALA A 152 -18.47 21.05 -4.52
N GLY A 153 -19.18 21.06 -5.66
CA GLY A 153 -20.60 20.73 -5.73
C GLY A 153 -20.87 19.29 -5.31
N LEU A 154 -20.03 18.33 -5.73
CA LEU A 154 -20.13 16.93 -5.33
C LEU A 154 -19.93 16.74 -3.81
N THR A 155 -18.90 17.38 -3.25
CA THR A 155 -18.61 17.32 -1.80
C THR A 155 -19.75 17.93 -0.99
N ALA A 156 -20.25 19.09 -1.40
CA ALA A 156 -21.36 19.77 -0.75
C ALA A 156 -22.66 18.96 -0.84
N SER A 157 -22.91 18.30 -1.97
CA SER A 157 -24.08 17.44 -2.16
C SER A 157 -24.05 16.26 -1.19
N ARG A 158 -22.89 15.60 -1.06
CA ARG A 158 -22.70 14.48 -0.12
C ARG A 158 -22.95 14.92 1.33
N ASN A 159 -22.31 16.01 1.77
CA ASN A 159 -22.46 16.53 3.13
C ASN A 159 -23.91 16.89 3.46
N LEU A 160 -24.66 17.42 2.48
CA LEU A 160 -26.06 17.79 2.69
C LEU A 160 -26.98 16.58 2.71
N ILE A 161 -26.74 15.56 1.85
CA ILE A 161 -27.49 14.30 1.86
C ILE A 161 -27.29 13.55 3.18
N GLU A 162 -26.08 13.56 3.76
CA GLU A 162 -25.85 12.96 5.08
C GLU A 162 -26.71 13.62 6.19
N ARG A 163 -27.02 14.91 6.04
CA ARG A 163 -27.87 15.67 6.97
C ARG A 163 -29.38 15.57 6.63
N LEU A 164 -29.71 15.20 5.39
CA LEU A 164 -31.05 15.01 4.83
C LEU A 164 -31.13 13.66 4.09
N PRO A 165 -31.09 12.51 4.81
CA PRO A 165 -30.90 11.20 4.17
C PRO A 165 -32.06 10.73 3.27
N HIS A 166 -33.22 11.38 3.36
CA HIS A 166 -34.36 11.13 2.47
C HIS A 166 -34.26 11.91 1.14
N ALA A 167 -33.37 12.89 1.03
CA ALA A 167 -33.14 13.63 -0.20
C ALA A 167 -32.42 12.77 -1.25
N LYS A 168 -32.70 13.01 -2.53
CA LYS A 168 -32.10 12.28 -3.65
C LYS A 168 -31.13 13.16 -4.44
N PHE A 169 -29.97 12.62 -4.79
CA PHE A 169 -28.96 13.29 -5.60
C PHE A 169 -29.29 13.24 -7.09
N VAL A 170 -29.25 14.40 -7.72
CA VAL A 170 -29.45 14.56 -9.16
C VAL A 170 -28.10 14.85 -9.80
N SER A 171 -27.69 14.01 -10.75
CA SER A 171 -26.40 14.15 -11.43
C SER A 171 -26.54 14.92 -12.75
N LEU A 172 -25.71 15.94 -12.94
CA LEU A 172 -25.53 16.66 -14.21
C LEU A 172 -24.40 16.04 -15.09
N SER A 173 -24.04 14.78 -14.87
CA SER A 173 -22.88 14.12 -15.51
C SER A 173 -22.93 14.01 -17.04
N LYS A 174 -24.11 14.21 -17.65
CA LYS A 174 -24.30 14.16 -19.11
C LYS A 174 -23.97 15.49 -19.80
N LEU A 175 -23.56 16.54 -19.07
CA LEU A 175 -23.21 17.83 -19.66
C LEU A 175 -21.91 17.78 -20.48
N PRO A 176 -21.80 18.57 -21.57
CA PRO A 176 -20.55 18.76 -22.31
C PRO A 176 -19.41 19.32 -21.46
N GLN A 177 -18.16 19.18 -21.93
CA GLN A 177 -16.99 19.74 -21.25
C GLN A 177 -17.11 21.27 -21.12
N GLY A 178 -16.79 21.81 -19.94
CA GLY A 178 -16.91 23.24 -19.63
C GLY A 178 -18.31 23.70 -19.20
N LYS A 179 -19.29 22.79 -19.15
CA LYS A 179 -20.65 23.02 -18.67
C LYS A 179 -20.86 22.28 -17.35
N LYS A 180 -21.34 22.98 -16.32
CA LYS A 180 -21.35 22.42 -14.96
C LYS A 180 -22.61 22.66 -14.14
N ASP A 181 -23.37 23.70 -14.42
CA ASP A 181 -24.51 24.12 -13.59
C ASP A 181 -25.88 23.83 -14.26
N ILE A 182 -26.98 24.10 -13.55
CA ILE A 182 -28.34 23.86 -14.06
C ILE A 182 -28.67 24.84 -15.20
N THR A 183 -28.18 26.07 -15.10
CA THR A 183 -28.31 27.04 -16.17
C THR A 183 -27.67 26.53 -17.47
N ASP A 184 -26.49 25.92 -17.38
CA ASP A 184 -25.77 25.27 -18.47
C ASP A 184 -26.55 24.07 -19.04
N PHE A 185 -27.23 23.30 -18.17
CA PHE A 185 -28.09 22.20 -18.59
C PHE A 185 -29.21 22.66 -19.54
N PHE A 186 -29.93 23.73 -19.21
CA PHE A 186 -31.00 24.22 -20.09
C PHE A 186 -30.47 24.98 -21.31
N THR A 187 -29.37 25.74 -21.18
CA THR A 187 -28.78 26.47 -22.33
C THR A 187 -28.18 25.56 -23.39
N THR A 188 -27.88 24.29 -23.06
CA THR A 188 -27.44 23.28 -24.04
C THR A 188 -28.60 22.65 -24.82
N GLY A 189 -29.84 23.11 -24.62
CA GLY A 189 -31.03 22.70 -25.37
C GLY A 189 -31.84 21.58 -24.71
N ASN A 190 -31.50 21.17 -23.48
CA ASN A 190 -32.29 20.18 -22.74
C ASN A 190 -33.63 20.76 -22.30
N SER A 191 -34.67 19.93 -22.35
CA SER A 191 -36.04 20.29 -21.99
C SER A 191 -36.35 20.05 -20.51
N VAL A 192 -37.50 20.56 -20.05
CA VAL A 192 -38.04 20.24 -18.71
C VAL A 192 -38.30 18.74 -18.56
N GLN A 193 -38.67 18.05 -19.64
CA GLN A 193 -38.84 16.60 -19.64
C GLN A 193 -37.52 15.86 -19.39
N ASP A 194 -36.41 16.38 -19.92
CA ASP A 194 -35.07 15.82 -19.69
C ASP A 194 -34.63 16.01 -18.24
N PHE A 195 -34.90 17.18 -17.65
CA PHE A 195 -34.62 17.40 -16.23
C PHE A 195 -35.48 16.51 -15.34
N ASN A 196 -36.77 16.35 -15.65
CA ASN A 196 -37.66 15.41 -14.95
C ASN A 196 -37.17 13.96 -15.05
N ARG A 197 -36.48 13.59 -16.14
CA ARG A 197 -35.83 12.29 -16.26
C ARG A 197 -34.66 12.17 -15.28
N LEU A 198 -33.85 13.22 -15.12
CA LEU A 198 -32.79 13.25 -14.11
C LEU A 198 -33.35 13.13 -12.69
N LEU A 199 -34.48 13.76 -12.39
CA LEU A 199 -35.17 13.60 -11.10
C LEU A 199 -35.62 12.16 -10.86
N LYS A 200 -36.09 11.46 -11.90
CA LYS A 200 -36.46 10.03 -11.81
C LYS A 200 -35.25 9.10 -11.67
N GLU A 201 -34.11 9.48 -12.27
CA GLU A 201 -32.82 8.79 -12.17
C GLU A 201 -32.03 9.20 -10.91
N ALA A 202 -32.61 10.06 -10.05
CA ALA A 202 -31.94 10.59 -8.87
C ALA A 202 -31.69 9.49 -7.84
N LYS A 203 -30.49 9.50 -7.27
CA LYS A 203 -29.97 8.42 -6.42
C LYS A 203 -30.13 8.74 -4.94
N THR A 204 -30.49 7.75 -4.14
CA THR A 204 -30.42 7.87 -2.66
C THR A 204 -28.96 7.89 -2.18
N LEU A 205 -28.74 8.18 -0.89
CA LEU A 205 -27.40 8.06 -0.28
C LEU A 205 -26.83 6.64 -0.44
N ASP A 206 -27.66 5.61 -0.22
CA ASP A 206 -27.26 4.21 -0.37
C ASP A 206 -26.89 3.87 -1.82
N GLU A 207 -27.65 4.37 -2.79
CA GLU A 207 -27.37 4.17 -4.22
C GLU A 207 -26.15 4.97 -4.69
N LEU A 208 -25.91 6.15 -4.11
CA LEU A 208 -24.71 6.93 -4.34
C LEU A 208 -23.49 6.23 -3.77
N ASP A 209 -23.55 5.77 -2.53
CA ASP A 209 -22.48 4.99 -1.93
C ASP A 209 -22.24 3.71 -2.72
N PHE A 210 -23.29 3.01 -3.16
CA PHE A 210 -23.14 1.88 -4.08
C PHE A 210 -22.45 2.29 -5.39
N CYS A 211 -22.87 3.39 -6.03
CA CYS A 211 -22.30 3.84 -7.31
C CYS A 211 -20.88 4.39 -7.17
N PHE A 212 -20.55 5.11 -6.10
CA PHE A 212 -19.19 5.57 -5.81
C PHE A 212 -18.29 4.40 -5.39
N ASN A 213 -18.82 3.39 -4.70
CA ASN A 213 -18.08 2.17 -4.42
C ASN A 213 -17.92 1.28 -5.67
N ALA A 214 -18.90 1.28 -6.57
CA ALA A 214 -18.93 0.48 -7.80
C ALA A 214 -18.23 1.12 -9.01
N LEU A 215 -18.09 2.46 -9.04
CA LEU A 215 -17.44 3.22 -10.12
C LEU A 215 -16.23 4.05 -9.65
N GLY A 216 -15.98 4.12 -8.34
CA GLY A 216 -14.87 4.83 -7.71
C GLY A 216 -13.84 3.92 -7.04
N SER A 217 -13.79 2.64 -7.43
CA SER A 217 -12.65 1.80 -7.08
C SER A 217 -12.33 0.83 -8.22
N ASP A 218 -11.29 1.16 -8.99
CA ASP A 218 -10.51 0.12 -9.68
C ASP A 218 -9.89 -0.89 -8.67
N GLU A 219 -10.03 -0.62 -7.36
CA GLU A 219 -9.74 -1.55 -6.28
C GLU A 219 -10.95 -1.75 -5.37
N VAL A 220 -11.79 -2.74 -5.70
CA VAL A 220 -12.53 -3.44 -4.64
C VAL A 220 -11.52 -3.74 -3.53
N ASN A 221 -11.70 -3.13 -2.35
CA ASN A 221 -10.80 -3.29 -1.22
C ASN A 221 -10.93 -4.71 -0.67
N PHE A 222 -10.26 -5.64 -1.34
CA PHE A 222 -10.22 -7.04 -0.96
C PHE A 222 -9.43 -7.16 0.33
N LEU A 223 -10.09 -7.63 1.38
CA LEU A 223 -9.48 -8.03 2.63
C LEU A 223 -9.11 -9.50 2.54
N HIS A 224 -7.82 -9.81 2.62
CA HIS A 224 -7.40 -11.19 2.77
C HIS A 224 -7.85 -11.74 4.14
N PRO A 225 -8.38 -12.96 4.21
CA PRO A 225 -8.98 -13.52 5.42
C PRO A 225 -7.98 -13.98 6.49
N SER A 226 -6.73 -13.48 6.47
CA SER A 226 -5.71 -13.83 7.46
C SER A 226 -5.05 -12.57 8.03
N GLN A 227 -4.45 -11.77 7.15
CA GLN A 227 -3.87 -10.48 7.48
C GLN A 227 -4.03 -9.57 6.27
N ASP A 228 -4.30 -8.28 6.44
CA ASP A 228 -4.11 -7.31 5.35
C ASP A 228 -3.85 -5.87 5.84
N PHE A 229 -3.34 -5.04 4.95
CA PHE A 229 -3.05 -3.63 5.20
C PHE A 229 -3.68 -2.76 4.11
N CYS A 230 -4.94 -2.36 4.29
CA CYS A 230 -5.68 -1.59 3.29
C CYS A 230 -5.65 -0.10 3.65
N GLY A 231 -4.96 0.71 2.84
CA GLY A 231 -4.83 2.15 3.08
C GLY A 231 -4.25 2.46 4.46
N ASN A 232 -5.08 2.96 5.37
CA ASN A 232 -4.69 3.37 6.72
C ASN A 232 -5.20 2.44 7.83
N THR A 233 -5.62 1.22 7.50
CA THR A 233 -6.10 0.25 8.49
C THR A 233 -5.43 -1.12 8.27
N ALA A 234 -4.92 -1.70 9.36
CA ALA A 234 -4.40 -3.06 9.39
C ALA A 234 -5.46 -4.00 9.96
N TYR A 235 -5.44 -5.25 9.51
CA TYR A 235 -6.43 -6.26 9.87
C TYR A 235 -5.77 -7.61 10.12
N PHE A 236 -6.24 -8.32 11.13
CA PHE A 236 -5.96 -9.74 11.35
C PHE A 236 -7.25 -10.50 11.57
N THR A 237 -7.42 -11.62 10.89
CA THR A 237 -8.58 -12.50 11.07
C THR A 237 -8.21 -13.67 11.95
N ILE A 238 -8.95 -13.85 13.04
CA ILE A 238 -8.73 -14.90 14.02
C ILE A 238 -9.88 -15.91 13.97
N PRO A 239 -9.59 -17.20 13.72
CA PRO A 239 -10.58 -18.26 13.76
C PRO A 239 -10.85 -18.68 15.20
N PHE A 240 -12.13 -18.81 15.56
CA PHE A 240 -12.60 -19.37 16.82
C PHE A 240 -13.50 -20.57 16.55
N THR A 241 -13.54 -21.50 17.50
CA THR A 241 -14.41 -22.67 17.42
C THR A 241 -15.49 -22.56 18.48
N GLU A 242 -16.74 -22.64 18.04
CA GLU A 242 -17.92 -22.66 18.90
C GLU A 242 -18.53 -24.07 18.91
N TYR A 243 -18.91 -24.55 20.10
CA TYR A 243 -19.62 -25.83 20.24
C TYR A 243 -21.09 -25.65 19.90
N THR A 244 -21.61 -26.50 19.02
CA THR A 244 -23.03 -26.48 18.64
C THR A 244 -23.79 -27.64 19.26
N ARG A 245 -25.13 -27.50 19.31
CA ARG A 245 -26.03 -28.58 19.73
C ARG A 245 -26.32 -29.58 18.61
N ASP A 246 -25.81 -29.38 17.39
CA ASP A 246 -25.97 -30.32 16.28
C ASP A 246 -25.01 -31.49 16.44
N ALA A 247 -25.55 -32.68 16.76
CA ALA A 247 -24.77 -33.90 16.92
C ALA A 247 -24.01 -34.32 15.65
N LYS A 248 -24.43 -33.85 14.46
CA LYS A 248 -23.72 -34.12 13.19
C LYS A 248 -22.58 -33.13 12.93
N ASN A 249 -22.68 -31.90 13.44
CA ASN A 249 -21.65 -30.86 13.32
C ASN A 249 -21.41 -30.18 14.67
N PRO A 250 -20.78 -30.87 15.63
CA PRO A 250 -20.63 -30.36 17.00
C PRO A 250 -19.74 -29.11 17.11
N PHE A 251 -19.07 -28.73 16.03
CA PHE A 251 -18.17 -27.57 15.98
C PHE A 251 -18.55 -26.65 14.82
N LYS A 252 -18.64 -25.35 15.11
CA LYS A 252 -18.80 -24.28 14.12
C LYS A 252 -17.59 -23.36 14.17
N GLN A 253 -16.94 -23.16 13.03
CA GLN A 253 -15.86 -22.20 12.91
C GLN A 253 -16.44 -20.79 12.74
N LEU A 254 -16.04 -19.87 13.60
CA LEU A 254 -16.32 -18.44 13.50
C LEU A 254 -15.02 -17.71 13.16
N TYR A 255 -15.11 -16.61 12.43
CA TYR A 255 -13.96 -15.78 12.12
C TYR A 255 -14.23 -14.36 12.59
N TYR A 256 -13.24 -13.75 13.25
CA TYR A 256 -13.32 -12.36 13.70
C TYR A 256 -12.14 -11.57 13.17
N VAL A 257 -12.41 -10.39 12.62
CA VAL A 257 -11.39 -9.44 12.17
C VAL A 257 -11.11 -8.46 13.29
N VAL A 258 -9.86 -8.38 13.72
CA VAL A 258 -9.34 -7.36 14.62
C VAL A 258 -8.64 -6.30 13.77
N SER A 259 -9.03 -5.03 13.92
CA SER A 259 -8.43 -3.92 13.17
C SER A 259 -7.48 -3.05 14.02
N SER A 260 -6.62 -2.28 13.36
CA SER A 260 -5.75 -1.28 14.00
C SER A 260 -6.52 -0.15 14.69
N GLU A 261 -7.79 0.03 14.34
CA GLU A 261 -8.72 0.96 15.00
C GLU A 261 -9.33 0.35 16.27
N ARG A 262 -8.83 -0.79 16.74
CA ARG A 262 -9.34 -1.53 17.90
C ARG A 262 -10.80 -1.94 17.76
N LYS A 263 -11.21 -2.32 16.55
CA LYS A 263 -12.55 -2.88 16.30
C LYS A 263 -12.46 -4.39 16.18
N LEU A 264 -13.45 -5.07 16.74
CA LEU A 264 -13.65 -6.51 16.61
C LEU A 264 -14.88 -6.76 15.74
N LEU A 265 -14.68 -7.30 14.55
CA LEU A 265 -15.71 -7.45 13.53
C LEU A 265 -15.97 -8.93 13.28
N LYS A 266 -17.19 -9.40 13.52
CA LYS A 266 -17.56 -10.80 13.24
C LYS A 266 -17.76 -11.01 11.74
N LEU A 267 -17.20 -12.09 11.21
CA LEU A 267 -17.40 -12.54 9.83
C LEU A 267 -18.52 -13.57 9.82
N GLU A 268 -19.75 -13.12 9.64
CA GLU A 268 -20.94 -13.99 9.54
C GLU A 268 -21.23 -14.36 8.09
N ASP A 269 -21.36 -13.35 7.23
CA ASP A 269 -21.57 -13.46 5.79
C ASP A 269 -20.72 -12.41 5.04
N LYS A 270 -20.25 -12.74 3.82
CA LYS A 270 -19.40 -11.83 3.03
C LYS A 270 -20.14 -10.57 2.58
N ALA A 271 -21.40 -10.71 2.19
CA ALA A 271 -22.25 -9.58 1.78
C ALA A 271 -22.61 -8.73 3.01
N GLU A 272 -22.91 -9.35 4.15
CA GLU A 272 -23.15 -8.59 5.39
C GLU A 272 -21.91 -7.83 5.85
N PHE A 273 -20.73 -8.44 5.81
CA PHE A 273 -19.48 -7.77 6.14
C PHE A 273 -19.17 -6.61 5.19
N TYR A 274 -19.42 -6.80 3.88
CA TYR A 274 -19.30 -5.73 2.91
C TYR A 274 -20.31 -4.59 3.18
N ASN A 275 -21.59 -4.91 3.41
CA ASN A 275 -22.62 -3.93 3.68
C ASN A 275 -22.33 -3.14 4.96
N LYS A 276 -21.74 -3.78 5.97
CA LYS A 276 -21.47 -3.17 7.27
C LYS A 276 -20.15 -2.38 7.32
N TYR A 277 -19.15 -2.77 6.52
CA TYR A 277 -17.78 -2.23 6.63
C TYR A 277 -17.16 -1.75 5.31
N GLY A 278 -17.83 -1.91 4.17
CA GLY A 278 -17.35 -1.52 2.85
C GLY A 278 -16.13 -2.32 2.36
N LYS A 279 -15.90 -3.52 2.88
CA LYS A 279 -14.74 -4.37 2.57
C LYS A 279 -15.19 -5.73 2.05
N VAL A 280 -14.59 -6.19 0.95
CA VAL A 280 -14.89 -7.51 0.38
C VAL A 280 -13.87 -8.52 0.87
N ILE A 281 -14.30 -9.60 1.51
CA ILE A 281 -13.36 -10.62 1.99
C ILE A 281 -13.02 -11.60 0.86
N LYS A 282 -11.72 -11.70 0.55
CA LYS A 282 -11.20 -12.76 -0.33
C LYS A 282 -11.59 -14.12 0.27
N GLU A 283 -11.96 -15.10 -0.56
CA GLU A 283 -12.49 -16.41 -0.14
C GLU A 283 -12.02 -16.87 1.25
N LEU A 284 -12.96 -17.10 2.17
CA LEU A 284 -12.63 -17.51 3.55
C LEU A 284 -11.75 -18.77 3.54
N PRO A 285 -10.81 -18.90 4.48
CA PRO A 285 -9.86 -19.99 4.50
C PRO A 285 -10.63 -21.29 4.70
N PHE A 286 -10.46 -22.27 3.81
CA PHE A 286 -11.09 -23.59 3.96
C PHE A 286 -10.27 -24.48 4.92
N ILE A 287 -9.91 -23.96 6.09
CA ILE A 287 -9.13 -24.73 7.06
C ILE A 287 -10.02 -25.06 8.24
N LYS A 288 -10.30 -26.36 8.37
CA LYS A 288 -11.07 -26.90 9.50
C LYS A 288 -10.17 -26.92 10.74
N ASN A 289 -10.69 -26.38 11.84
CA ASN A 289 -10.11 -26.48 13.18
C ASN A 289 -8.66 -25.93 13.39
N PRO A 290 -8.27 -24.76 12.85
CA PRO A 290 -7.06 -24.12 13.34
C PRO A 290 -7.31 -23.61 14.77
N GLU A 291 -6.46 -24.01 15.72
CA GLU A 291 -6.47 -23.39 17.05
C GLU A 291 -6.18 -21.89 16.93
N PRO A 292 -6.91 -21.01 17.66
CA PRO A 292 -6.67 -19.58 17.63
C PRO A 292 -5.24 -19.28 18.11
N ARG A 293 -4.41 -18.73 17.23
CA ARG A 293 -3.05 -18.29 17.59
C ARG A 293 -3.02 -16.99 18.39
N TRP A 294 -4.16 -16.32 18.53
CA TRP A 294 -4.34 -15.16 19.40
C TRP A 294 -5.54 -15.41 20.32
N GLN A 295 -5.28 -15.51 21.62
CA GLN A 295 -6.31 -15.84 22.60
C GLN A 295 -7.32 -14.70 22.78
N ALA A 296 -8.56 -15.08 23.12
CA ALA A 296 -9.68 -14.14 23.26
C ALA A 296 -9.41 -13.08 24.34
N GLU A 297 -8.79 -13.46 25.46
CA GLU A 297 -8.45 -12.56 26.57
C GLU A 297 -7.47 -11.48 26.12
N ALA A 298 -6.43 -11.88 25.38
CA ALA A 298 -5.44 -10.95 24.82
C ALA A 298 -6.03 -10.02 23.74
N ILE A 299 -6.99 -10.52 22.95
CA ILE A 299 -7.74 -9.69 21.99
C ILE A 299 -8.59 -8.67 22.75
N LYS A 300 -9.29 -9.08 23.81
CA LYS A 300 -10.09 -8.18 24.65
C LYS A 300 -9.21 -7.08 25.27
N GLU A 301 -8.01 -7.43 25.74
CA GLU A 301 -7.06 -6.47 26.29
C GLU A 301 -6.65 -5.40 25.26
N PHE A 302 -6.44 -5.79 24.01
CA PHE A 302 -6.16 -4.84 22.93
C PHE A 302 -7.40 -4.00 22.54
N VAL A 303 -8.52 -4.65 22.29
CA VAL A 303 -9.73 -4.01 21.73
C VAL A 303 -10.41 -3.11 22.75
N PHE A 304 -10.63 -3.61 23.96
CA PHE A 304 -11.45 -2.94 24.97
C PHE A 304 -10.63 -2.18 26.01
N ASN A 305 -9.42 -2.64 26.35
CA ASN A 305 -8.59 -2.01 27.39
C ASN A 305 -7.50 -1.09 26.81
N GLY A 306 -7.44 -0.94 25.48
CA GLY A 306 -6.51 0.02 24.85
C GLY A 306 -5.04 -0.39 24.92
N TYR A 307 -4.72 -1.68 25.14
CA TYR A 307 -3.34 -2.14 25.26
C TYR A 307 -2.48 -1.72 24.06
N THR A 308 -1.29 -1.21 24.35
CA THR A 308 -0.28 -0.84 23.33
C THR A 308 1.07 -1.36 23.78
N PRO A 309 1.73 -2.23 22.99
CA PRO A 309 3.02 -2.76 23.41
C PRO A 309 4.11 -1.69 23.29
N THR A 310 5.11 -1.77 24.17
CA THR A 310 6.34 -0.99 24.03
C THR A 310 7.22 -1.61 22.94
N PRO A 311 7.55 -0.91 21.83
CA PRO A 311 8.31 -1.47 20.70
C PRO A 311 9.57 -2.25 21.09
N TYR A 312 10.42 -1.65 21.92
CA TYR A 312 11.65 -2.29 22.43
C TYR A 312 11.38 -3.59 23.20
N ARG A 313 10.31 -3.64 24.01
CA ARG A 313 9.98 -4.84 24.80
C ARG A 313 9.57 -6.01 23.92
N VAL A 314 8.91 -5.77 22.80
CA VAL A 314 8.52 -6.84 21.87
C VAL A 314 9.75 -7.54 21.33
N HIS A 315 10.77 -6.77 20.91
CA HIS A 315 12.06 -7.31 20.49
C HIS A 315 12.76 -8.05 21.63
N ALA A 316 12.88 -7.42 22.80
CA ALA A 316 13.60 -7.97 23.95
C ALA A 316 13.03 -9.30 24.47
N GLU A 317 11.70 -9.48 24.47
CA GLU A 317 11.08 -10.75 24.89
C GLU A 317 11.38 -11.91 23.93
N ILE A 318 11.44 -11.63 22.63
CA ILE A 318 11.80 -12.64 21.62
C ILE A 318 13.32 -12.91 21.68
N GLU A 319 14.13 -11.87 21.86
CA GLU A 319 15.58 -11.95 22.08
C GLU A 319 15.89 -12.88 23.28
N ARG A 320 15.19 -12.69 24.42
CA ARG A 320 15.30 -13.54 25.61
C ARG A 320 15.06 -15.02 25.31
N ILE A 321 14.06 -15.34 24.49
CA ILE A 321 13.74 -16.71 24.11
C ILE A 321 14.87 -17.31 23.27
N TYR A 322 15.41 -16.58 22.29
CA TYR A 322 16.57 -17.06 21.54
C TYR A 322 17.78 -17.28 22.45
N TYR A 323 18.09 -16.34 23.35
CA TYR A 323 19.18 -16.49 24.31
C TYR A 323 19.01 -17.72 25.21
N LYS A 324 17.78 -18.06 25.61
CA LYS A 324 17.50 -19.23 26.44
C LYS A 324 17.66 -20.55 25.67
N TYR A 325 17.11 -20.66 24.46
CA TYR A 325 16.99 -21.95 23.77
C TYR A 325 18.02 -22.22 22.66
N SER A 326 18.64 -21.17 22.10
CA SER A 326 19.56 -21.28 20.95
C SER A 326 20.95 -20.76 21.30
N GLU A 327 21.98 -21.57 21.06
CA GLU A 327 23.37 -21.16 21.13
C GLU A 327 23.83 -20.76 19.71
N ILE A 328 23.99 -19.46 19.49
CA ILE A 328 24.38 -18.88 18.21
C ILE A 328 25.74 -18.22 18.39
N LYS A 329 26.68 -18.52 17.48
CA LYS A 329 28.08 -18.07 17.59
C LYS A 329 28.17 -16.55 17.58
N ASP A 330 27.54 -15.91 16.59
CA ASP A 330 27.56 -14.47 16.45
C ASP A 330 26.41 -13.84 17.21
N SER A 331 26.74 -12.95 18.14
CA SER A 331 25.76 -12.27 18.99
C SER A 331 24.81 -11.36 18.20
N GLY A 332 25.20 -10.88 17.00
CA GLY A 332 24.35 -10.05 16.15
C GLY A 332 23.05 -10.76 15.75
N TRP A 333 23.06 -12.09 15.63
CA TRP A 333 21.85 -12.87 15.31
C TRP A 333 20.77 -12.80 16.39
N TYR A 334 21.12 -12.60 17.66
CA TYR A 334 20.14 -12.38 18.73
C TYR A 334 19.38 -11.06 18.55
N LEU A 335 19.94 -10.11 17.79
CA LEU A 335 19.27 -8.86 17.42
C LEU A 335 18.43 -9.01 16.15
N ILE A 336 18.91 -9.77 15.16
CA ILE A 336 18.24 -9.94 13.86
C ILE A 336 17.04 -10.89 13.91
N LEU A 337 17.16 -12.04 14.57
CA LEU A 337 16.11 -13.06 14.59
C LEU A 337 14.78 -12.54 15.18
N PRO A 338 14.77 -11.76 16.29
CA PRO A 338 13.55 -11.12 16.77
C PRO A 338 12.89 -10.19 15.75
N LEU A 339 13.68 -9.39 15.02
CA LEU A 339 13.17 -8.50 13.97
C LEU A 339 12.52 -9.30 12.84
N TRP A 340 13.11 -10.45 12.48
CA TRP A 340 12.54 -11.34 11.49
C TRP A 340 11.23 -11.97 11.98
N VAL A 341 11.12 -12.36 13.25
CA VAL A 341 9.87 -12.87 13.82
C VAL A 341 8.79 -11.78 13.79
N ILE A 342 9.11 -10.57 14.27
CA ILE A 342 8.18 -9.42 14.25
C ILE A 342 7.75 -9.11 12.81
N GLY A 343 8.69 -9.12 11.87
CA GLY A 343 8.42 -8.84 10.47
C GLY A 343 7.51 -9.85 9.80
N THR A 344 7.40 -11.10 10.30
CA THR A 344 6.39 -12.05 9.81
C THR A 344 4.95 -11.57 10.03
N TYR A 345 4.72 -10.67 10.99
CA TYR A 345 3.43 -10.02 11.23
C TYR A 345 3.28 -8.71 10.46
N LEU A 346 4.25 -8.32 9.63
CA LEU A 346 4.23 -7.09 8.84
C LEU A 346 4.57 -7.33 7.38
N TYR A 347 4.87 -8.58 6.98
CA TYR A 347 5.55 -8.86 5.72
C TYR A 347 4.78 -8.41 4.46
N HIS A 348 3.45 -8.31 4.55
CA HIS A 348 2.60 -7.80 3.47
C HIS A 348 2.73 -6.28 3.22
N LEU A 349 3.40 -5.54 4.11
CA LEU A 349 3.83 -4.16 3.88
C LEU A 349 5.01 -4.05 2.91
N PHE A 350 5.81 -5.10 2.79
CA PHE A 350 7.04 -5.10 2.01
C PHE A 350 6.82 -5.79 0.66
N GLU A 351 7.54 -5.34 -0.37
CA GLU A 351 7.55 -5.98 -1.69
C GLU A 351 8.27 -7.33 -1.65
N THR A 352 9.29 -7.44 -0.80
CA THR A 352 10.06 -8.67 -0.55
C THR A 352 10.17 -8.93 0.93
N TYR A 353 10.28 -10.20 1.31
CA TYR A 353 10.61 -10.60 2.66
C TYR A 353 11.65 -11.74 2.66
N PRO A 354 12.77 -11.61 3.40
CA PRO A 354 13.86 -12.58 3.35
C PRO A 354 13.44 -13.94 3.92
N TYR A 355 13.94 -15.02 3.33
CA TYR A 355 13.93 -16.32 3.98
C TYR A 355 15.06 -16.43 5.02
N LEU A 356 14.93 -17.38 5.95
CA LEU A 356 16.03 -17.78 6.83
C LEU A 356 16.54 -19.17 6.46
N ALA A 357 17.85 -19.37 6.44
CA ALA A 357 18.46 -20.69 6.37
C ALA A 357 19.27 -20.95 7.63
N PHE A 358 18.89 -21.98 8.39
CA PHE A 358 19.73 -22.52 9.45
C PHE A 358 20.57 -23.64 8.85
N GLU A 359 21.87 -23.41 8.73
CA GLU A 359 22.82 -24.34 8.11
C GLU A 359 23.84 -24.88 9.11
N GLY A 360 24.41 -26.05 8.84
CA GLY A 360 25.45 -26.65 9.68
C GLY A 360 25.34 -28.17 9.82
N LEU A 361 26.40 -28.79 10.35
CA LEU A 361 26.52 -30.24 10.48
C LEU A 361 25.43 -30.86 11.36
N LYS A 362 25.29 -32.20 11.35
CA LYS A 362 24.32 -32.89 12.23
C LYS A 362 24.57 -32.55 13.71
N ASN A 363 23.49 -32.47 14.49
CA ASN A 363 23.46 -32.16 15.93
C ASN A 363 23.91 -30.74 16.32
N THR A 364 23.60 -29.73 15.51
CA THR A 364 23.90 -28.31 15.78
C THR A 364 22.68 -27.47 16.20
N GLY A 365 21.54 -28.08 16.53
CA GLY A 365 20.35 -27.35 17.01
C GLY A 365 19.50 -26.65 15.93
N LYS A 366 19.82 -26.81 14.64
CA LYS A 366 19.08 -26.18 13.51
C LYS A 366 17.57 -26.40 13.55
N SER A 367 17.12 -27.65 13.57
CA SER A 367 15.69 -27.98 13.58
C SER A 367 15.00 -27.45 14.83
N LYS A 368 15.72 -27.37 15.97
CA LYS A 368 15.23 -26.76 17.20
C LYS A 368 15.00 -25.25 17.03
N THR A 369 16.01 -24.52 16.54
CA THR A 369 15.90 -23.07 16.31
C THR A 369 14.88 -22.74 15.22
N ALA A 370 14.78 -23.57 14.18
CA ALA A 370 13.78 -23.47 13.12
C ALA A 370 12.34 -23.63 13.68
N ARG A 371 12.11 -24.68 14.48
CA ARG A 371 10.83 -24.93 15.15
C ARG A 371 10.45 -23.81 16.12
N LEU A 372 11.41 -23.37 16.94
CA LEU A 372 11.25 -22.25 17.87
C LEU A 372 10.83 -20.97 17.14
N THR A 373 11.55 -20.60 16.07
CA THR A 373 11.25 -19.44 15.23
C THR A 373 9.85 -19.54 14.61
N THR A 374 9.50 -20.72 14.09
CA THR A 374 8.18 -20.97 13.50
C THR A 374 7.05 -20.79 14.52
N ARG A 375 7.23 -21.24 15.76
CA ARG A 375 6.18 -21.08 16.81
C ARG A 375 5.89 -19.62 17.13
N MET A 376 6.90 -18.77 17.17
CA MET A 376 6.73 -17.34 17.46
C MET A 376 6.19 -16.55 16.27
N SER A 377 6.35 -17.06 15.05
CA SER A 377 6.01 -16.35 13.81
C SER A 377 4.52 -16.37 13.47
N PHE A 378 4.11 -15.41 12.63
CA PHE A 378 2.73 -15.28 12.17
C PHE A 378 2.26 -16.55 11.45
N ASN A 379 1.14 -17.11 11.91
CA ASN A 379 0.55 -18.36 11.43
C ASN A 379 1.57 -19.47 11.16
N GLY A 380 2.60 -19.58 12.00
CA GLY A 380 3.73 -20.47 11.72
C GLY A 380 3.36 -21.96 11.63
N ILE A 381 3.69 -22.59 10.51
CA ILE A 381 3.49 -24.02 10.23
C ILE A 381 4.87 -24.66 10.08
N PHE A 382 5.19 -25.60 10.97
CA PHE A 382 6.42 -26.38 10.87
C PHE A 382 6.11 -27.71 10.20
N SER A 383 6.60 -27.91 8.98
CA SER A 383 6.33 -29.09 8.17
C SER A 383 7.60 -29.90 7.94
N VAL A 384 7.47 -31.23 8.05
CA VAL A 384 8.52 -32.19 7.73
C VAL A 384 8.42 -32.63 6.25
N ASN A 385 7.22 -32.69 5.68
CA ASN A 385 6.97 -33.09 4.28
C ASN A 385 5.67 -32.45 3.75
N ALA A 386 5.75 -31.21 3.25
CA ALA A 386 4.61 -30.56 2.61
C ALA A 386 4.55 -30.93 1.12
N SER A 387 3.38 -31.37 0.64
CA SER A 387 3.14 -31.49 -0.80
C SER A 387 3.09 -30.09 -1.43
N GLU A 388 3.41 -30.00 -2.73
CA GLU A 388 3.26 -28.78 -3.52
C GLU A 388 1.85 -28.18 -3.37
N ALA A 389 0.83 -29.04 -3.42
CA ALA A 389 -0.57 -28.67 -3.34
C ALA A 389 -0.99 -28.14 -1.98
N THR A 390 -0.40 -28.66 -0.91
CA THR A 390 -0.56 -28.15 0.45
C THR A 390 0.08 -26.78 0.56
N LEU A 391 1.31 -26.63 0.07
CA LEU A 391 2.10 -25.42 0.21
C LEU A 391 1.41 -24.19 -0.39
N TYR A 392 0.99 -24.23 -1.66
CA TYR A 392 0.37 -23.03 -2.26
C TYR A 392 -1.04 -22.75 -1.73
N ARG A 393 -1.79 -23.77 -1.28
CA ARG A 393 -3.14 -23.57 -0.70
C ARG A 393 -3.05 -22.96 0.68
N ASP A 394 -2.14 -23.45 1.52
CA ASP A 394 -1.94 -22.91 2.86
C ASP A 394 -1.37 -21.49 2.81
N ILE A 395 -0.45 -21.20 1.87
CA ILE A 395 0.03 -19.83 1.68
C ILE A 395 -1.12 -18.89 1.32
N GLU A 396 -1.91 -19.26 0.32
CA GLU A 396 -3.06 -18.47 -0.13
C GLU A 396 -4.13 -18.31 0.96
N ASN A 397 -4.34 -19.30 1.82
CA ASN A 397 -5.40 -19.26 2.82
C ASN A 397 -4.96 -18.59 4.14
N LEU A 398 -3.75 -18.87 4.59
CA LEU A 398 -3.28 -18.50 5.94
C LEU A 398 -2.22 -17.41 5.96
N ARG A 399 -1.58 -17.07 4.84
CA ARG A 399 -0.38 -16.22 4.84
C ARG A 399 0.65 -16.66 5.92
N PRO A 400 0.95 -17.98 6.06
CA PRO A 400 1.69 -18.51 7.19
C PRO A 400 3.19 -18.32 7.00
N THR A 401 3.91 -18.36 8.12
CA THR A 401 5.35 -18.62 8.10
C THR A 401 5.61 -20.12 7.99
N PHE A 402 6.25 -20.57 6.91
CA PHE A 402 6.56 -21.99 6.73
C PHE A 402 7.95 -22.34 7.23
N GLY A 403 8.04 -23.25 8.20
CA GLY A 403 9.29 -23.91 8.58
C GLY A 403 9.43 -25.25 7.89
N ILE A 404 10.47 -25.41 7.09
CA ILE A 404 10.76 -26.62 6.30
C ILE A 404 11.96 -27.31 6.94
N ASP A 405 11.71 -28.45 7.58
CA ASP A 405 12.74 -29.38 8.04
C ASP A 405 13.09 -30.38 6.92
N GLU A 406 14.22 -31.07 7.02
CA GLU A 406 14.65 -32.09 6.04
C GLU A 406 14.73 -31.62 4.57
N ALA A 407 15.18 -30.38 4.37
CA ALA A 407 15.37 -29.79 3.03
C ALA A 407 16.39 -30.55 2.14
N GLU A 408 17.04 -31.61 2.60
CA GLU A 408 17.83 -32.52 1.74
C GLU A 408 16.97 -33.16 0.64
N ILE A 409 15.67 -33.37 0.88
CA ILE A 409 14.73 -33.86 -0.15
C ILE A 409 14.61 -32.86 -1.30
N LEU A 410 14.78 -31.56 -1.02
CA LEU A 410 14.81 -30.52 -2.05
C LEU A 410 16.03 -30.62 -2.95
N LYS A 411 17.02 -31.50 -2.72
CA LYS A 411 18.19 -31.65 -3.61
C LYS A 411 17.94 -32.52 -4.83
N ASP A 412 16.94 -33.41 -4.81
CA ASP A 412 16.54 -34.18 -6.00
C ASP A 412 15.83 -33.24 -6.99
N PRO A 413 16.46 -32.84 -8.10
CA PRO A 413 15.93 -31.80 -8.98
C PRO A 413 14.63 -32.22 -9.66
N GLU A 414 14.46 -33.51 -9.94
CA GLU A 414 13.29 -34.05 -10.63
C GLU A 414 12.09 -34.17 -9.68
N LYS A 415 12.32 -34.64 -8.44
CA LYS A 415 11.24 -34.79 -7.45
C LYS A 415 10.79 -33.49 -6.79
N SER A 416 11.66 -32.46 -6.76
CA SER A 416 11.39 -31.22 -6.03
C SER A 416 11.18 -29.97 -6.91
N LYS A 417 11.22 -30.12 -8.24
CA LYS A 417 11.14 -29.01 -9.21
C LYS A 417 10.03 -28.01 -8.92
N SER A 418 8.82 -28.50 -8.69
CA SER A 418 7.65 -27.65 -8.46
C SER A 418 7.71 -26.91 -7.12
N ILE A 419 8.17 -27.57 -6.06
CA ILE A 419 8.35 -26.96 -4.74
C ILE A 419 9.45 -25.89 -4.82
N ARG A 420 10.56 -26.17 -5.51
CA ARG A 420 11.63 -25.18 -5.73
C ARG A 420 11.12 -23.96 -6.49
N ALA A 421 10.28 -24.13 -7.51
CA ALA A 421 9.68 -23.02 -8.22
C ALA A 421 8.84 -22.12 -7.29
N ILE A 422 8.05 -22.73 -6.40
CA ILE A 422 7.29 -22.01 -5.36
C ILE A 422 8.23 -21.26 -4.42
N LEU A 423 9.29 -21.92 -3.92
CA LEU A 423 10.25 -21.29 -3.01
C LEU A 423 10.98 -20.12 -3.68
N ASN A 424 11.46 -20.29 -4.91
CA ASN A 424 12.15 -19.25 -5.67
C ASN A 424 11.27 -18.02 -5.94
N ALA A 425 9.97 -18.21 -6.19
CA ALA A 425 9.05 -17.11 -6.44
C ALA A 425 8.49 -16.48 -5.15
N GLY A 426 8.31 -17.27 -4.10
CA GLY A 426 7.51 -16.91 -2.92
C GLY A 426 8.11 -15.90 -1.93
N HIS A 427 9.22 -15.26 -2.27
CA HIS A 427 9.87 -14.21 -1.48
C HIS A 427 9.41 -12.80 -1.89
N PHE A 428 8.71 -12.67 -3.03
CA PHE A 428 8.26 -11.42 -3.61
C PHE A 428 6.72 -11.38 -3.70
N LYS A 429 6.14 -10.20 -3.42
CA LYS A 429 4.70 -9.96 -3.44
C LYS A 429 4.13 -10.06 -4.85
N GLY A 430 2.97 -10.69 -5.01
CA GLY A 430 2.35 -10.90 -6.32
C GLY A 430 2.84 -12.14 -7.07
N ALA A 431 3.88 -12.84 -6.57
CA ALA A 431 4.25 -14.15 -7.09
C ALA A 431 3.09 -15.15 -6.91
N CYS A 432 2.73 -15.84 -8.00
CA CYS A 432 1.63 -16.81 -7.97
C CYS A 432 1.93 -18.06 -8.80
N VAL A 433 1.20 -19.13 -8.50
CA VAL A 433 1.14 -20.35 -9.30
C VAL A 433 -0.26 -20.53 -9.88
N LEU A 434 -0.34 -21.02 -11.12
CA LEU A 434 -1.60 -21.27 -11.83
C LEU A 434 -1.97 -22.74 -11.72
N ARG A 435 -3.16 -23.05 -11.24
CA ARG A 435 -3.64 -24.44 -11.11
C ARG A 435 -5.03 -24.58 -11.70
N GLN A 436 -5.30 -25.72 -12.33
CA GLN A 436 -6.64 -26.07 -12.79
C GLN A 436 -7.47 -26.56 -11.60
N GLU A 437 -8.62 -25.95 -11.38
CA GLU A 437 -9.61 -26.33 -10.39
C GLU A 437 -10.91 -26.69 -11.10
N LYS A 438 -11.80 -27.42 -10.42
CA LYS A 438 -13.13 -27.76 -10.93
C LYS A 438 -14.20 -26.96 -10.22
N THR A 439 -15.18 -26.44 -10.96
CA THR A 439 -16.41 -25.88 -10.37
C THR A 439 -17.25 -27.00 -9.76
N PRO A 440 -18.22 -26.70 -8.88
CA PRO A 440 -19.17 -27.70 -8.39
C PRO A 440 -19.96 -28.40 -9.51
N LYS A 441 -20.05 -27.78 -10.69
CA LYS A 441 -20.68 -28.33 -11.90
C LYS A 441 -19.73 -29.15 -12.76
N GLY A 442 -18.47 -29.30 -12.36
CA GLY A 442 -17.45 -30.12 -13.04
C GLY A 442 -16.65 -29.41 -14.12
N GLU A 443 -16.86 -28.13 -14.37
CA GLU A 443 -16.13 -27.34 -15.38
C GLU A 443 -14.74 -26.96 -14.87
N PHE A 444 -13.74 -27.00 -15.74
CA PHE A 444 -12.37 -26.60 -15.38
C PHE A 444 -12.18 -25.09 -15.49
N TYR A 445 -11.51 -24.50 -14.52
CA TYR A 445 -11.05 -23.12 -14.59
C TYR A 445 -9.65 -22.98 -13.97
N THR A 446 -8.88 -22.00 -14.45
CA THR A 446 -7.55 -21.72 -13.90
C THR A 446 -7.66 -20.77 -12.72
N ARG A 447 -7.23 -21.23 -11.54
CA ARG A 447 -7.11 -20.44 -10.32
C ARG A 447 -5.66 -20.00 -10.11
N LYS A 448 -5.47 -18.74 -9.71
CA LYS A 448 -4.19 -18.20 -9.25
C LYS A 448 -4.07 -18.38 -7.74
N TYR A 449 -2.95 -18.92 -7.28
CA TYR A 449 -2.61 -19.04 -5.87
C TYR A 449 -1.36 -18.22 -5.57
N SER A 450 -1.44 -17.28 -4.64
CA SER A 450 -0.27 -16.55 -4.14
C SER A 450 0.69 -17.51 -3.46
N VAL A 451 1.99 -17.27 -3.64
CA VAL A 451 3.06 -18.01 -2.96
C VAL A 451 3.94 -17.13 -2.07
N TYR A 452 3.58 -15.85 -1.93
CA TYR A 452 4.30 -14.90 -1.09
C TYR A 452 4.10 -15.19 0.40
N SER A 453 5.15 -15.67 1.06
CA SER A 453 5.13 -15.92 2.50
C SER A 453 6.55 -15.99 3.08
N PRO A 454 6.75 -15.64 4.37
CA PRO A 454 7.99 -15.94 5.06
C PRO A 454 8.24 -17.45 5.09
N LYS A 455 9.49 -17.84 4.88
CA LYS A 455 9.91 -19.24 4.92
C LYS A 455 11.24 -19.35 5.64
N LEU A 456 11.40 -20.42 6.39
CA LEU A 456 12.66 -20.80 7.01
C LEU A 456 12.99 -22.25 6.68
N ILE A 457 14.26 -22.50 6.42
CA ILE A 457 14.76 -23.76 5.90
C ILE A 457 15.87 -24.25 6.84
N ALA A 458 15.74 -25.48 7.34
CA ALA A 458 16.82 -26.14 8.06
C ALA A 458 17.51 -27.16 7.14
N ASN A 459 18.83 -27.02 6.94
CA ASN A 459 19.59 -27.86 6.03
C ASN A 459 20.99 -28.18 6.57
N THR A 460 21.56 -29.30 6.14
CA THR A 460 22.88 -29.81 6.58
C THR A 460 24.00 -29.54 5.57
N LYS A 461 23.67 -29.35 4.29
CA LYS A 461 24.63 -29.36 3.17
C LYS A 461 24.48 -28.16 2.20
N GLY A 462 24.07 -26.99 2.70
CA GLY A 462 23.92 -25.78 1.87
C GLY A 462 22.71 -25.80 0.93
N LEU A 463 22.24 -24.61 0.54
CA LEU A 463 21.18 -24.38 -0.45
C LEU A 463 21.74 -24.28 -1.88
N GLU A 464 20.84 -24.34 -2.87
CA GLU A 464 21.17 -24.02 -4.27
C GLU A 464 21.26 -22.49 -4.47
N ASP A 465 22.19 -22.01 -5.29
CA ASP A 465 22.52 -20.60 -5.53
C ASP A 465 21.29 -19.68 -5.69
N THR A 466 20.26 -20.14 -6.42
CA THR A 466 19.03 -19.36 -6.56
C THR A 466 18.29 -19.14 -5.24
N LEU A 467 18.10 -20.18 -4.43
CA LEU A 467 17.43 -20.04 -3.13
C LEU A 467 18.31 -19.29 -2.13
N GLU A 468 19.62 -19.52 -2.19
CA GLU A 468 20.60 -18.85 -1.35
C GLU A 468 20.54 -17.33 -1.50
N SER A 469 20.46 -16.82 -2.73
CA SER A 469 20.36 -15.37 -3.00
C SER A 469 19.10 -14.68 -2.44
N ARG A 470 18.13 -15.45 -1.91
CA ARG A 470 16.87 -14.98 -1.31
C ARG A 470 16.80 -15.22 0.19
N THR A 471 17.91 -15.67 0.78
CA THR A 471 17.94 -16.23 2.12
C THR A 471 19.06 -15.60 2.94
N ILE A 472 18.74 -15.26 4.19
CA ILE A 472 19.73 -14.89 5.19
C ILE A 472 20.24 -16.18 5.83
N LYS A 473 21.52 -16.49 5.57
CA LYS A 473 22.20 -17.70 6.06
C LYS A 473 22.66 -17.51 7.50
N ILE A 474 22.34 -18.48 8.36
CA ILE A 474 22.75 -18.54 9.77
C ILE A 474 23.44 -19.86 10.01
N ILE A 475 24.76 -19.81 10.21
CA ILE A 475 25.58 -21.00 10.48
C ILE A 475 25.43 -21.40 11.95
N MET A 476 24.84 -22.58 12.16
CA MET A 476 24.60 -23.19 13.46
C MET A 476 25.73 -24.17 13.81
N LEU A 477 26.31 -23.99 14.99
CA LEU A 477 27.37 -24.86 15.52
C LEU A 477 26.84 -25.78 16.62
N ARG A 478 27.63 -26.80 16.97
CA ARG A 478 27.26 -27.70 18.08
C ARG A 478 27.26 -26.89 19.37
N ALA A 479 26.14 -26.93 20.09
CA ALA A 479 26.02 -26.30 21.39
C ALA A 479 27.07 -26.87 22.35
N LYS A 480 27.76 -25.98 23.08
CA LYS A 480 28.70 -26.34 24.15
C LYS A 480 28.09 -26.19 25.53
N THR A 481 26.93 -25.54 25.62
CA THR A 481 26.24 -25.24 26.88
C THR A 481 25.02 -26.13 27.11
N GLU A 482 24.46 -26.10 28.33
CA GLU A 482 23.21 -26.78 28.70
C GLU A 482 22.01 -26.40 27.82
N LYS A 483 22.10 -25.27 27.09
CA LYS A 483 21.11 -24.86 26.09
C LYS A 483 20.88 -25.94 25.03
N GLY A 484 21.88 -26.77 24.74
CA GLY A 484 21.75 -27.91 23.84
C GLY A 484 20.69 -28.92 24.30
N LEU A 485 20.54 -29.10 25.62
CA LEU A 485 19.66 -30.07 26.27
C LEU A 485 18.22 -29.57 26.43
N LEU A 486 18.01 -28.25 26.36
CA LEU A 486 16.67 -27.66 26.51
C LEU A 486 15.77 -28.02 25.34
N LEU A 487 14.59 -28.53 25.66
CA LEU A 487 13.49 -28.78 24.73
C LEU A 487 12.51 -27.61 24.76
N ASP A 488 12.18 -27.11 23.58
CA ASP A 488 11.06 -26.21 23.37
C ASP A 488 9.78 -27.07 23.23
N THR A 489 8.89 -27.01 24.20
CA THR A 489 7.56 -27.65 24.19
C THR A 489 6.44 -26.62 24.03
N GLU A 490 5.21 -27.07 23.79
CA GLU A 490 4.02 -26.21 23.71
C GLU A 490 3.75 -25.41 25.00
N THR A 491 4.26 -25.87 26.14
CA THR A 491 4.09 -25.24 27.45
C THR A 491 5.37 -24.57 27.99
N SER A 492 6.48 -24.67 27.27
CA SER A 492 7.79 -24.22 27.76
C SER A 492 7.94 -22.69 27.90
N GLU A 493 7.10 -21.93 27.21
CA GLU A 493 7.01 -20.46 27.28
C GLU A 493 5.55 -20.03 27.13
N ASN A 494 5.24 -18.78 27.50
CA ASN A 494 3.94 -18.19 27.21
C ASN A 494 3.89 -17.73 25.73
N TRP A 495 3.72 -18.68 24.81
CA TRP A 495 3.65 -18.39 23.37
C TRP A 495 2.51 -17.43 23.01
N ASN A 496 1.40 -17.48 23.76
CA ASN A 496 0.27 -16.56 23.55
C ASN A 496 0.65 -15.12 23.82
N TYR A 497 1.40 -14.86 24.89
CA TYR A 497 1.91 -13.53 25.20
C TYR A 497 2.85 -13.02 24.11
N ILE A 498 3.79 -13.83 23.63
CA ILE A 498 4.72 -13.44 22.56
C ILE A 498 3.97 -13.10 21.27
N ARG A 499 2.99 -13.93 20.89
CA ARG A 499 2.14 -13.67 19.72
C ARG A 499 1.29 -12.42 19.90
N HIS A 500 0.73 -12.19 21.09
CA HIS A 500 -0.04 -11.00 21.42
C HIS A 500 0.80 -9.72 21.25
N LEU A 501 2.05 -9.73 21.72
CA LEU A 501 2.99 -8.62 21.50
C LEU A 501 3.19 -8.35 20.01
N CYS A 502 3.39 -9.37 19.19
CA CYS A 502 3.62 -9.21 17.75
C CYS A 502 2.36 -8.72 17.00
N TYR A 503 1.18 -9.28 17.31
CA TYR A 503 -0.10 -8.84 16.74
C TYR A 503 -0.36 -7.36 17.04
N THR A 504 -0.26 -6.98 18.31
CA THR A 504 -0.54 -5.60 18.74
C THR A 504 0.52 -4.62 18.27
N PHE A 505 1.79 -5.02 18.22
CA PHE A 505 2.86 -4.21 17.63
C PHE A 505 2.54 -3.87 16.19
N SER A 506 2.12 -4.87 15.42
CA SER A 506 1.82 -4.70 14.00
C SER A 506 0.58 -3.84 13.79
N LEU A 507 -0.49 -4.07 14.56
CA LEU A 507 -1.70 -3.24 14.49
C LEU A 507 -1.46 -1.78 14.87
N CYS A 508 -0.61 -1.52 15.86
CA CYS A 508 -0.35 -0.15 16.34
C CYS A 508 0.63 0.62 15.45
N PHE A 509 1.66 -0.03 14.89
CA PHE A 509 2.83 0.67 14.35
C PHE A 509 3.10 0.45 12.85
N PHE A 510 2.25 -0.29 12.14
CA PHE A 510 2.47 -0.58 10.72
C PHE A 510 2.65 0.66 9.83
N LYS A 511 1.98 1.78 10.13
CA LYS A 511 2.03 3.00 9.32
C LYS A 511 3.42 3.62 9.34
N GLU A 512 3.97 3.81 10.53
CA GLU A 512 5.30 4.37 10.76
C GLU A 512 6.38 3.46 10.17
N ILE A 513 6.24 2.14 10.31
CA ILE A 513 7.16 1.16 9.70
C ILE A 513 7.09 1.20 8.17
N ARG A 514 5.88 1.30 7.60
CA ARG A 514 5.69 1.45 6.14
C ARG A 514 6.34 2.73 5.63
N GLU A 515 6.18 3.84 6.34
CA GLU A 515 6.81 5.11 5.99
C GLU A 515 8.34 5.02 6.01
N ILE A 516 8.93 4.43 7.07
CA ILE A 516 10.38 4.17 7.15
C ILE A 516 10.84 3.31 5.97
N TYR A 517 10.14 2.21 5.67
CA TYR A 517 10.50 1.31 4.58
C TYR A 517 10.52 2.00 3.20
N LEU A 518 9.59 2.93 2.98
CA LEU A 518 9.45 3.65 1.70
C LEU A 518 10.39 4.85 1.59
N THR A 519 10.69 5.54 2.69
CA THR A 519 11.28 6.89 2.65
C THR A 519 12.62 7.03 3.37
N ASP A 520 12.95 6.20 4.36
CA ASP A 520 14.18 6.36 5.14
C ASP A 520 15.40 5.81 4.36
N PRO A 521 16.38 6.63 3.96
CA PRO A 521 17.57 6.15 3.27
C PRO A 521 18.48 5.31 4.17
N GLN A 522 18.40 5.43 5.50
CA GLN A 522 19.29 4.70 6.41
C GLN A 522 19.06 3.19 6.40
N VAL A 523 17.87 2.74 5.99
CA VAL A 523 17.52 1.32 5.89
C VAL A 523 17.84 0.72 4.52
N LYS A 524 18.30 1.55 3.56
CA LYS A 524 18.72 1.14 2.21
C LYS A 524 20.24 1.00 2.17
N ILE A 525 20.76 -0.14 2.61
CA ILE A 525 22.19 -0.29 2.94
C ILE A 525 23.02 -1.00 1.88
N ALA A 526 22.38 -1.51 0.82
CA ALA A 526 23.05 -2.26 -0.23
C ALA A 526 22.36 -2.05 -1.58
N ASN A 527 22.97 -2.58 -2.64
CA ASN A 527 22.36 -2.65 -3.97
C ASN A 527 21.69 -4.00 -4.19
N ASN A 528 20.72 -4.03 -5.13
CA ASN A 528 20.08 -5.26 -5.62
C ASN A 528 19.44 -6.10 -4.50
N ARG A 529 19.49 -7.44 -4.64
CA ARG A 529 18.83 -8.40 -3.75
C ARG A 529 19.24 -8.29 -2.28
N PHE A 530 20.46 -7.86 -1.98
CA PHE A 530 20.86 -7.68 -0.58
C PHE A 530 20.02 -6.61 0.12
N ASN A 531 19.67 -5.53 -0.60
CA ASN A 531 18.75 -4.53 -0.08
C ASN A 531 17.35 -5.12 0.18
N ASP A 532 16.86 -5.93 -0.76
CA ASP A 532 15.55 -6.58 -0.67
C ASP A 532 15.44 -7.52 0.54
N LEU A 533 16.56 -8.12 0.96
CA LEU A 533 16.64 -8.98 2.15
C LEU A 533 16.65 -8.18 3.44
N TRP A 534 17.51 -7.16 3.53
CA TRP A 534 17.78 -6.49 4.81
C TRP A 534 16.87 -5.29 5.08
N CYS A 535 16.37 -4.61 4.05
CA CYS A 535 15.54 -3.42 4.21
C CYS A 535 14.28 -3.63 5.07
N PRO A 536 13.49 -4.73 4.91
CA PRO A 536 12.37 -5.01 5.80
C PRO A 536 12.76 -5.07 7.28
N LEU A 537 13.87 -5.77 7.58
CA LEU A 537 14.35 -5.97 8.95
C LEU A 537 14.89 -4.66 9.55
N LEU A 538 15.64 -3.89 8.75
CA LEU A 538 16.16 -2.59 9.15
C LEU A 538 15.07 -1.54 9.34
N SER A 539 13.97 -1.61 8.59
CA SER A 539 12.81 -0.73 8.78
C SER A 539 12.16 -0.95 10.15
N ILE A 540 12.02 -2.21 10.55
CA ILE A 540 11.53 -2.57 11.89
C ILE A 540 12.54 -2.16 12.96
N ALA A 541 13.84 -2.41 12.74
CA ALA A 541 14.90 -2.03 13.68
C ALA A 541 14.94 -0.52 13.91
N ARG A 542 14.88 0.26 12.84
CA ARG A 542 14.88 1.73 12.85
C ARG A 542 13.74 2.28 13.70
N PHE A 543 12.58 1.63 13.63
CA PHE A 543 11.42 1.96 14.44
C PHE A 543 11.57 1.54 15.91
N VAL A 544 11.90 0.26 16.15
CA VAL A 544 12.03 -0.34 17.50
C VAL A 544 13.08 0.38 18.33
N PHE A 545 14.21 0.76 17.71
CA PHE A 545 15.34 1.42 18.35
C PHE A 545 15.42 2.91 18.03
N LYS A 546 14.29 3.58 17.73
CA LYS A 546 14.28 5.02 17.42
C LYS A 546 14.92 5.90 18.50
N ASN A 547 14.83 5.48 19.76
CA ASN A 547 15.42 6.13 20.94
C ASN A 547 16.79 5.56 21.35
N ASN A 548 17.35 4.61 20.60
CA ASN A 548 18.66 3.99 20.85
C ASN A 548 19.40 3.81 19.52
N GLN A 549 19.99 4.91 19.05
CA GLN A 549 20.69 4.95 17.76
C GLN A 549 21.91 4.02 17.72
N ASP A 550 22.59 3.81 18.85
CA ASP A 550 23.73 2.89 18.93
C ASP A 550 23.31 1.45 18.65
N LYS A 551 22.17 1.00 19.21
CA LYS A 551 21.64 -0.35 18.97
C LYS A 551 21.17 -0.51 17.52
N PHE A 552 20.57 0.51 16.91
CA PHE A 552 20.26 0.49 15.48
C PHE A 552 21.53 0.42 14.61
N LYS A 553 22.55 1.21 14.93
CA LYS A 553 23.84 1.20 14.24
C LYS A 553 24.51 -0.17 14.35
N GLN A 554 24.52 -0.79 15.54
CA GLN A 554 25.05 -2.14 15.72
C GLN A 554 24.36 -3.17 14.81
N ILE A 555 23.02 -3.11 14.70
CA ILE A 555 22.24 -3.99 13.82
C ILE A 555 22.59 -3.75 12.34
N LYS A 556 22.73 -2.48 11.95
CA LYS A 556 23.09 -2.10 10.59
C LYS A 556 24.51 -2.54 10.22
N ASP A 557 25.48 -2.31 11.11
CA ASP A 557 26.88 -2.70 10.91
C ASP A 557 26.98 -4.23 10.79
N PHE A 558 26.24 -4.98 11.62
CA PHE A 558 26.17 -6.43 11.53
C PHE A 558 25.55 -6.91 10.19
N ALA A 559 24.48 -6.27 9.73
CA ALA A 559 23.88 -6.58 8.42
C ALA A 559 24.88 -6.34 7.27
N LEU A 560 25.65 -5.25 7.32
CA LEU A 560 26.70 -4.96 6.34
C LEU A 560 27.82 -6.01 6.35
N GLU A 561 28.25 -6.46 7.53
CA GLU A 561 29.22 -7.55 7.68
C GLU A 561 28.72 -8.83 7.02
N GLN A 562 27.47 -9.23 7.26
CA GLN A 562 26.89 -10.44 6.66
C GLN A 562 26.74 -10.31 5.13
N ILE A 563 26.46 -9.10 4.63
CA ILE A 563 26.43 -8.83 3.18
C ILE A 563 27.82 -8.98 2.58
N GLY A 564 28.86 -8.41 3.21
CA GLY A 564 30.25 -8.53 2.76
C GLY A 564 30.69 -9.99 2.66
N LEU A 565 30.48 -10.77 3.72
CA LEU A 565 30.78 -12.22 3.74
C LEU A 565 30.04 -12.96 2.61
N SER A 566 28.79 -12.59 2.32
CA SER A 566 28.00 -13.23 1.26
C SER A 566 28.43 -12.82 -0.15
N GLN A 567 29.00 -11.62 -0.33
CA GLN A 567 29.55 -11.17 -1.60
C GLN A 567 30.87 -11.85 -1.92
N ASP A 568 31.74 -11.99 -0.91
CA ASP A 568 33.00 -12.74 -1.02
C ASP A 568 32.75 -14.21 -1.38
N ASP A 569 31.71 -14.84 -0.81
CA ASP A 569 31.27 -16.21 -1.15
C ASP A 569 30.68 -16.37 -2.57
N SER A 570 30.27 -15.27 -3.23
CA SER A 570 29.45 -15.33 -4.47
C SER A 570 30.24 -15.48 -5.77
N LEU A 571 31.54 -15.17 -5.76
CA LEU A 571 32.41 -15.36 -6.91
C LEU A 571 33.14 -16.69 -6.78
N ASP A 572 32.76 -17.66 -7.62
CA ASP A 572 33.55 -18.89 -7.72
C ASP A 572 35.02 -18.57 -8.05
N ASP A 573 35.97 -19.36 -7.52
CA ASP A 573 37.41 -19.13 -7.64
C ASP A 573 37.85 -18.87 -9.09
N ARG A 574 37.20 -19.53 -10.07
CA ARG A 574 37.48 -19.34 -11.50
C ARG A 574 37.05 -17.97 -12.00
N THR A 575 35.90 -17.47 -11.54
CA THR A 575 35.43 -16.13 -11.85
C THR A 575 36.31 -15.06 -11.20
N SER A 576 36.72 -15.24 -9.94
CA SER A 576 37.66 -14.34 -9.27
C SER A 576 39.01 -14.29 -10.01
N ALA A 577 39.57 -15.46 -10.35
CA ALA A 577 40.78 -15.57 -11.15
C ALA A 577 40.65 -14.96 -12.55
N PHE A 578 39.49 -15.09 -13.20
CA PHE A 578 39.20 -14.46 -14.49
C PHE A 578 39.26 -12.94 -14.39
N LEU A 579 38.61 -12.35 -13.38
CA LEU A 579 38.63 -10.90 -13.16
C LEU A 579 40.05 -10.40 -12.82
N LYS A 580 40.77 -11.10 -11.94
CA LYS A 580 42.17 -10.78 -11.60
C LYS A 580 43.11 -10.90 -12.81
N GLY A 581 42.93 -11.92 -13.65
CA GLY A 581 43.67 -12.07 -14.90
C GLY A 581 43.37 -10.95 -15.92
N LEU A 582 42.11 -10.49 -16.02
CA LEU A 582 41.77 -9.33 -16.84
C LEU A 582 42.43 -8.04 -16.31
N LYS A 583 42.42 -7.84 -14.99
CA LYS A 583 43.11 -6.72 -14.33
C LYS A 583 44.58 -6.68 -14.75
N ASP A 584 45.28 -7.81 -14.65
CA ASP A 584 46.70 -7.91 -15.00
C ASP A 584 46.97 -7.57 -16.47
N LEU A 585 46.07 -7.97 -17.37
CA LEU A 585 46.18 -7.68 -18.80
C LEU A 585 45.94 -6.19 -19.11
N THR A 586 45.12 -5.49 -18.32
CA THR A 586 44.76 -4.07 -18.55
C THR A 586 45.42 -3.09 -17.58
N LEU A 587 46.41 -3.51 -16.79
CA LEU A 587 47.06 -2.71 -15.73
C LEU A 587 47.44 -1.28 -16.20
N ASN A 588 48.05 -1.15 -17.37
CA ASN A 588 48.62 0.12 -17.83
C ASN A 588 47.88 0.75 -19.02
N THR A 589 47.15 -0.03 -19.82
CA THR A 589 46.50 0.46 -21.05
C THR A 589 45.47 -0.54 -21.57
N ASP A 590 44.70 -0.14 -22.57
CA ASP A 590 43.80 -1.00 -23.32
C ASP A 590 44.62 -2.09 -24.06
N THR A 591 44.08 -3.29 -24.16
CA THR A 591 44.80 -4.42 -24.76
C THR A 591 43.91 -5.29 -25.63
N ALA A 592 44.50 -6.01 -26.59
CA ALA A 592 43.82 -7.02 -27.37
C ALA A 592 44.31 -8.40 -26.94
N SER A 593 43.43 -9.21 -26.34
CA SER A 593 43.81 -10.51 -25.75
C SER A 593 42.97 -11.64 -26.31
N SER A 594 43.62 -12.73 -26.67
CA SER A 594 42.99 -13.99 -27.06
C SER A 594 42.56 -14.80 -25.84
N SER A 595 41.69 -15.79 -26.03
CA SER A 595 41.28 -16.69 -24.94
C SER A 595 42.45 -17.44 -24.28
N GLU A 596 43.52 -17.71 -25.03
CA GLU A 596 44.72 -18.38 -24.49
C GLU A 596 45.54 -17.43 -23.60
N GLN A 597 45.68 -16.16 -24.00
CA GLN A 597 46.33 -15.13 -23.19
C GLN A 597 45.54 -14.83 -21.91
N ILE A 598 44.21 -14.75 -22.01
CA ILE A 598 43.32 -14.59 -20.84
C ILE A 598 43.46 -15.80 -19.92
N LYS A 599 43.43 -17.04 -20.45
CA LYS A 599 43.66 -18.24 -19.65
C LYS A 599 45.00 -18.18 -18.92
N LYS A 600 46.09 -17.80 -19.60
CA LYS A 600 47.43 -17.70 -19.01
C LYS A 600 47.49 -16.65 -17.90
N ALA A 601 46.83 -15.51 -18.06
CA ALA A 601 46.75 -14.48 -17.02
C ALA A 601 45.99 -14.93 -15.76
N MET A 602 45.09 -15.92 -15.87
CA MET A 602 44.40 -16.50 -14.72
C MET A 602 45.27 -17.47 -13.90
N GLN A 603 46.38 -17.97 -14.46
CA GLN A 603 47.18 -19.04 -13.86
C GLN A 603 47.68 -18.75 -12.44
N PRO A 604 48.13 -17.53 -12.08
CA PRO A 604 48.60 -17.23 -10.72
C PRO A 604 47.51 -17.32 -9.64
N TYR A 605 46.24 -17.37 -10.04
CA TYR A 605 45.08 -17.25 -9.15
C TYR A 605 44.25 -18.54 -9.07
N LEU A 606 44.74 -19.64 -9.64
CA LEU A 606 44.03 -20.93 -9.66
C LEU A 606 44.93 -22.08 -9.23
N GLU A 607 44.34 -23.05 -8.54
CA GLU A 607 44.96 -24.36 -8.33
C GLU A 607 45.06 -25.13 -9.66
N ASP A 608 46.09 -25.98 -9.81
CA ASP A 608 46.43 -26.67 -11.06
C ASP A 608 45.25 -27.46 -11.67
N GLU A 609 44.46 -28.13 -10.82
CA GLU A 609 43.30 -28.92 -11.26
C GLU A 609 42.15 -28.03 -11.79
N ALA A 610 41.93 -26.87 -11.17
CA ALA A 610 40.93 -25.90 -11.61
C ALA A 610 41.36 -25.20 -12.91
N PHE A 611 42.66 -24.93 -13.07
CA PHE A 611 43.25 -24.31 -14.26
C PHE A 611 43.15 -25.19 -15.52
N ILE A 612 43.38 -26.50 -15.38
CA ILE A 612 43.26 -27.48 -16.48
C ILE A 612 41.85 -27.44 -17.09
N ASN A 613 40.83 -27.29 -16.24
CA ASN A 613 39.41 -27.31 -16.64
C ASN A 613 38.89 -26.00 -17.27
N ILE A 614 39.70 -24.93 -17.34
CA ILE A 614 39.32 -23.69 -18.05
C ILE A 614 39.44 -23.89 -19.57
N THR A 615 38.32 -23.77 -20.27
CA THR A 615 38.25 -23.88 -21.74
C THR A 615 38.05 -22.53 -22.42
N ALA A 616 38.46 -22.40 -23.69
CA ALA A 616 38.18 -21.19 -24.48
C ALA A 616 36.66 -20.90 -24.59
N LYS A 617 35.82 -21.93 -24.57
CA LYS A 617 34.36 -21.80 -24.54
C LYS A 617 33.87 -21.15 -23.23
N TRP A 618 34.45 -21.54 -22.09
CA TRP A 618 34.15 -20.95 -20.79
C TRP A 618 34.56 -19.47 -20.73
N ILE A 619 35.78 -19.15 -21.20
CA ILE A 619 36.26 -17.75 -21.29
C ILE A 619 35.34 -16.91 -22.17
N GLY A 620 34.96 -17.41 -23.36
CA GLY A 620 34.03 -16.72 -24.24
C GLY A 620 32.62 -16.56 -23.66
N TRP A 621 32.17 -17.47 -22.78
CA TRP A 621 30.92 -17.29 -22.02
C TRP A 621 31.06 -16.21 -20.96
N LYS A 622 32.16 -16.18 -20.19
CA LYS A 622 32.41 -15.13 -19.18
C LYS A 622 32.58 -13.74 -19.80
N MET A 623 33.32 -13.63 -20.90
CA MET A 623 33.42 -12.38 -21.66
C MET A 623 32.04 -11.84 -22.10
N ARG A 624 31.10 -12.74 -22.44
CA ARG A 624 29.72 -12.35 -22.73
C ARG A 624 28.93 -11.98 -21.49
N SER A 625 29.06 -12.74 -20.39
CA SER A 625 28.31 -12.47 -19.16
C SER A 625 28.65 -11.12 -18.54
N PHE A 626 29.90 -10.65 -18.72
CA PHE A 626 30.36 -9.33 -18.27
C PHE A 626 30.26 -8.25 -19.35
N GLY A 627 29.70 -8.55 -20.53
CA GLY A 627 29.52 -7.56 -21.59
C GLY A 627 30.77 -7.15 -22.37
N LEU A 628 31.93 -7.77 -22.11
CA LEU A 628 33.23 -7.53 -22.77
C LEU A 628 33.38 -8.18 -24.16
N ASN A 629 32.29 -8.67 -24.75
CA ASN A 629 32.29 -9.39 -26.02
C ASN A 629 31.85 -8.53 -27.22
N LYS A 630 31.67 -7.21 -27.03
CA LYS A 630 31.19 -6.30 -28.08
C LYS A 630 32.24 -6.03 -29.14
N ASP A 631 33.50 -5.86 -28.73
CA ASP A 631 34.61 -5.56 -29.63
C ASP A 631 35.59 -6.75 -29.70
N LYS A 632 35.44 -7.55 -30.75
CA LYS A 632 36.28 -8.73 -30.98
C LYS A 632 36.42 -9.06 -32.45
N HIS A 633 37.58 -9.61 -32.80
CA HIS A 633 37.86 -10.10 -34.16
C HIS A 633 38.15 -11.59 -34.15
N ARG A 634 37.70 -12.28 -35.21
CA ARG A 634 37.98 -13.71 -35.40
C ARG A 634 39.42 -13.88 -35.86
N ILE A 635 40.13 -14.81 -35.24
CA ILE A 635 41.51 -15.18 -35.59
C ILE A 635 41.57 -16.67 -35.96
N ASN A 636 42.70 -17.14 -36.52
CA ASN A 636 42.89 -18.54 -36.95
C ASN A 636 42.56 -19.56 -35.84
N LYS A 637 42.81 -19.21 -34.57
CA LYS A 637 42.42 -20.00 -33.39
C LYS A 637 41.60 -19.15 -32.41
N GLY A 638 40.31 -18.96 -32.70
CA GLY A 638 39.36 -18.36 -31.76
C GLY A 638 39.04 -16.89 -32.01
N TYR A 639 38.94 -16.10 -30.94
CA TYR A 639 38.64 -14.67 -30.99
C TYR A 639 39.71 -13.88 -30.23
N LEU A 640 40.03 -12.70 -30.76
CA LEU A 640 40.81 -11.66 -30.10
C LEU A 640 39.82 -10.63 -29.54
N TYR A 641 39.85 -10.39 -28.23
CA TYR A 641 38.96 -9.46 -27.54
C TYR A 641 39.69 -8.15 -27.28
N HIS A 642 39.09 -7.03 -27.68
CA HIS A 642 39.57 -5.70 -27.30
C HIS A 642 39.05 -5.36 -25.90
N LEU A 643 39.97 -5.26 -24.95
CA LEU A 643 39.72 -4.98 -23.54
C LEU A 643 40.08 -3.52 -23.27
N PHE A 644 39.05 -2.69 -23.09
CA PHE A 644 39.25 -1.33 -22.61
C PHE A 644 39.45 -1.36 -21.10
N LYS A 645 40.53 -0.72 -20.62
CA LYS A 645 40.86 -0.66 -19.19
C LYS A 645 39.68 -0.09 -18.39
N LYS A 646 39.03 0.95 -18.89
CA LYS A 646 37.85 1.56 -18.26
C LYS A 646 36.71 0.55 -18.03
N ASP A 647 36.44 -0.31 -19.00
CA ASP A 647 35.36 -1.30 -18.91
C ASP A 647 35.75 -2.43 -17.94
N VAL A 648 37.01 -2.84 -17.93
CA VAL A 648 37.53 -3.83 -16.98
C VAL A 648 37.55 -3.26 -15.56
N ASP A 649 38.00 -2.03 -15.36
CA ASP A 649 38.00 -1.34 -14.07
C ASP A 649 36.57 -1.16 -13.52
N ASP A 650 35.60 -0.80 -14.36
CA ASP A 650 34.18 -0.74 -13.97
C ASP A 650 33.66 -2.10 -13.48
N ILE A 651 34.02 -3.20 -14.14
CA ILE A 651 33.67 -4.55 -13.69
C ILE A 651 34.39 -4.89 -12.38
N LEU A 652 35.69 -4.59 -12.26
CA LEU A 652 36.45 -4.87 -11.05
C LEU A 652 35.89 -4.13 -9.83
N ILE A 653 35.50 -2.86 -10.00
CA ILE A 653 34.84 -2.07 -8.95
C ILE A 653 33.51 -2.75 -8.54
N ARG A 654 32.72 -3.23 -9.50
CA ARG A 654 31.41 -3.85 -9.22
C ARG A 654 31.47 -5.21 -8.54
N TYR A 655 32.57 -5.95 -8.68
CA TYR A 655 32.66 -7.36 -8.27
C TYR A 655 33.78 -7.68 -7.27
N LEU A 656 34.85 -6.87 -7.19
CA LEU A 656 36.01 -7.09 -6.31
C LEU A 656 36.30 -5.84 -5.42
N GLU A 657 35.26 -5.09 -5.06
CA GLU A 657 35.34 -3.78 -4.39
C GLU A 657 36.19 -3.77 -3.09
N SER A 658 36.26 -4.91 -2.37
CA SER A 658 37.09 -5.11 -1.18
C SER A 658 38.60 -5.17 -1.49
N ASP A 659 39.01 -5.81 -2.60
CA ASP A 659 40.41 -5.94 -3.03
C ASP A 659 40.94 -4.64 -3.69
N TYR A 660 40.07 -3.82 -4.28
CA TYR A 660 40.47 -2.64 -5.08
C TYR A 660 40.89 -1.44 -4.19
N LEU A 661 40.14 -1.15 -3.11
CA LEU A 661 40.39 0.00 -2.23
C LEU A 661 41.59 -0.17 -1.28
N HIS A 662 42.03 -1.40 -1.01
CA HIS A 662 43.22 -1.66 -0.18
C HIS A 662 44.55 -1.41 -0.93
N GLN A 663 44.59 -1.57 -2.25
CA GLN A 663 45.84 -1.42 -3.02
C GLN A 663 46.15 0.03 -3.41
N GLU A 664 45.14 0.86 -3.73
CA GLU A 664 45.38 2.28 -4.02
C GLU A 664 45.89 3.07 -2.80
N LYS A 665 45.41 2.76 -1.59
CA LYS A 665 45.94 3.35 -0.34
C LYS A 665 47.41 3.01 -0.09
N THR A 666 47.86 1.84 -0.53
CA THR A 666 49.25 1.38 -0.41
C THR A 666 50.17 2.04 -1.46
N THR A 667 49.60 2.43 -2.61
CA THR A 667 50.35 3.08 -3.70
C THR A 667 50.49 4.59 -3.46
N LEU A 668 49.52 5.22 -2.77
CA LEU A 668 49.57 6.64 -2.37
C LEU A 668 50.48 6.90 -1.15
N THR A 669 50.76 5.91 -0.30
CA THR A 669 51.64 6.06 0.87
C THR A 669 53.14 5.90 0.56
N THR A 670 53.50 5.44 -0.64
CA THR A 670 54.91 5.22 -1.04
C THR A 670 55.53 6.37 -1.85
N GLN A 671 54.78 7.43 -2.17
CA GLN A 671 55.28 8.59 -2.92
C GLN A 671 55.57 9.86 -2.07
N THR A 672 55.38 9.82 -0.74
CA THR A 672 55.59 10.98 0.13
C THR A 672 56.47 10.65 1.35
N ALA A 673 57.71 10.24 1.11
CA ALA A 673 58.78 10.32 2.11
C ALA A 673 59.83 11.33 1.62
N PRO A 674 59.97 12.52 2.23
CA PRO A 674 61.05 13.43 1.92
C PRO A 674 62.35 12.86 2.47
N THR A 675 63.34 12.74 1.59
CA THR A 675 64.73 12.53 1.95
C THR A 675 65.21 13.76 2.71
N THR A 676 65.45 13.62 4.02
CA THR A 676 66.21 14.64 4.78
C THR A 676 67.60 14.09 5.03
N LEU A 677 68.56 14.69 4.33
CA LEU A 677 70.00 14.58 4.54
C LEU A 677 70.42 15.50 5.70
N VAL A 678 71.45 15.03 6.41
CA VAL A 678 72.23 15.64 7.52
C VAL A 678 71.65 15.47 8.92
#